data_AF-A0A7Z9PVJ3-F1
#
_entry.id   AF-A0A7Z9PVJ3-F1
#
_cell.length_a   1.000
_cell.length_b   1.000
_cell.length_c   1.000
_cell.angle_alpha   90.00
_cell.angle_beta   90.00
_cell.angle_gamma   90.00
#
_symmetry.space_group_name_H-M   'P 1'
#
loop_
_entity.id
_entity.type
_entity.pdbx_description
1 polymer ?
#
loop_
_entity_poly.entity_id
_entity_poly.type
_entity_poly.pdbx_seq_one_letter_code
_entity_poly.pdbx_strand_id
1 'polypeptide(L)'
;MHDGLLKLKTLFEEALEKKDELVLSSFRWNLDSSDALIDLKDPFLGLTDDFKHLIGKVCRSPQEWLLLYVELLQELAKEDGEYRNSLLRLSEGLWMQTYYGDLCIWHKAFPPLDGGGSSQARAFLNLFEQRFPKRRFKTLFEWCCGPGFLGFSFLQKGICEELVLADINPHVVPGIERTIAESGLTGRVRYYISDNLKNVPKEESFDLVLGNPPWAYREIPGLPNPLIPNDPGWAIHKAFFQQIGEFLTPDAVLCISTHEPFKTISYIEEQEDPWDIRPVPPIENFREFARQGGLTLSLICKPASEPQIAMVKGMTFLLFTPSRHRLELRPDLDLVGLGGAQEASERFELELNLFQTVDLKAALNSCHQFEALKFGLYRFLENNHLTRGLSKIFGDRERFAPEVMSRLGVPPEICLAFSDWEKPDSFSYTGPSEGFRLAEESARSEVQQVRLQLTQDAPICLGLRVVRDLMQVLGGEIDFCLTVKPGFEESSTRRLLEQFEGYRKEGVTFFEHGHQTLFAQDNARLGYLPSGDRALLVPGALSPHRPSDVLYSAPLPILSSRLHWEGGNLLFDGHRLCIGANSVAQTMRHYGLTFDQALEAFATECGGRPLVLGSVEASLQKIADGERGLKTSHAVDGGQADFHIDLDVCLLGAPGVGEPPVAALADPEAGFNYLQDILDCSDLFQGHFFSPAEAREHFCRNLENSVARRSDLLTGYERSLRNNGYKVARIPDIRLVSDFNYLARVNLNFGYLNALSLRRGKAPTVCLLPLGLERLEKEVERLYGLQGVSVAWIGEAQSSRELASMRGGLHCLCSVLK
;
A
#
# COMPACT_ATOMS: atom_id res chain seq x y z
N MET A 1 -39.67 -36.80 -1.96
CA MET A 1 -38.55 -36.13 -1.28
C MET A 1 -38.41 -36.61 0.17
N HIS A 2 -39.43 -36.57 1.05
CA HIS A 2 -39.34 -37.12 2.44
C HIS A 2 -38.89 -38.59 2.61
N ASP A 3 -39.07 -39.45 1.60
CA ASP A 3 -38.75 -40.89 1.68
C ASP A 3 -37.23 -41.20 1.71
N GLY A 4 -36.37 -40.26 1.28
CA GLY A 4 -34.91 -40.46 1.23
C GLY A 4 -34.24 -40.38 2.61
N LEU A 5 -34.56 -39.33 3.38
CA LEU A 5 -34.02 -39.12 4.73
C LEU A 5 -34.43 -40.23 5.70
N LEU A 6 -35.69 -40.66 5.64
CA LEU A 6 -36.17 -41.77 6.45
C LEU A 6 -35.40 -43.07 6.15
N LYS A 7 -35.16 -43.37 4.86
CA LYS A 7 -34.36 -44.54 4.47
C LYS A 7 -32.91 -44.44 4.93
N LEU A 8 -32.29 -43.26 4.81
CA LEU A 8 -30.91 -43.03 5.28
C LEU A 8 -30.80 -43.20 6.79
N LYS A 9 -31.75 -42.64 7.54
CA LYS A 9 -31.86 -42.81 9.00
C LYS A 9 -31.97 -44.30 9.37
N THR A 10 -32.88 -45.04 8.74
CA THR A 10 -33.05 -46.48 9.00
C THR A 10 -31.79 -47.26 8.67
N LEU A 11 -31.08 -46.91 7.60
CA LEU A 11 -29.80 -47.55 7.28
C LEU A 11 -28.70 -47.24 8.29
N PHE A 12 -28.66 -46.03 8.86
CA PHE A 12 -27.75 -45.72 9.96
C PHE A 12 -28.09 -46.53 11.21
N GLU A 13 -29.38 -46.67 11.56
CA GLU A 13 -29.83 -47.52 12.67
C GLU A 13 -29.38 -48.97 12.47
N GLU A 14 -29.69 -49.57 11.32
CA GLU A 14 -29.31 -50.96 11.01
C GLU A 14 -27.79 -51.17 10.94
N ALA A 15 -27.04 -50.17 10.47
CA ALA A 15 -25.59 -50.24 10.40
C ALA A 15 -24.97 -50.17 11.80
N LEU A 16 -25.46 -49.25 12.64
CA LEU A 16 -24.97 -49.05 14.00
C LEU A 16 -25.37 -50.19 14.95
N GLU A 17 -26.49 -50.88 14.70
CA GLU A 17 -26.84 -52.12 15.39
C GLU A 17 -25.87 -53.28 15.07
N LYS A 18 -25.29 -53.29 13.87
CA LYS A 18 -24.39 -54.36 13.41
C LYS A 18 -22.92 -54.08 13.73
N LYS A 19 -22.53 -52.81 13.63
CA LYS A 19 -21.19 -52.30 13.93
C LYS A 19 -21.40 -51.11 14.85
N ASP A 20 -20.87 -51.15 16.07
CA ASP A 20 -21.03 -50.05 17.06
C ASP A 20 -20.61 -48.67 16.51
N GLU A 21 -19.83 -48.64 15.42
CA GLU A 21 -19.44 -47.43 14.71
C GLU A 21 -19.42 -47.59 13.18
N LEU A 22 -19.55 -46.47 12.48
CA LEU A 22 -19.46 -46.37 11.02
C LEU A 22 -18.60 -45.17 10.61
N VAL A 23 -17.58 -45.42 9.78
CA VAL A 23 -16.75 -44.37 9.18
C VAL A 23 -17.31 -44.00 7.81
N LEU A 24 -17.85 -42.79 7.67
CA LEU A 24 -18.47 -42.32 6.44
C LEU A 24 -17.43 -41.97 5.38
N SER A 25 -16.38 -41.26 5.77
CA SER A 25 -15.31 -40.80 4.88
C SER A 25 -13.93 -41.00 5.50
N SER A 26 -12.95 -41.21 4.63
CA SER A 26 -11.54 -41.36 5.00
C SER A 26 -10.67 -40.66 3.97
N PHE A 27 -10.33 -39.40 4.24
CA PHE A 27 -9.51 -38.56 3.36
C PHE A 27 -8.03 -38.67 3.70
N ARG A 28 -7.16 -38.72 2.69
CA ARG A 28 -5.71 -38.65 2.87
C ARG A 28 -5.15 -37.42 2.17
N TRP A 29 -4.47 -36.57 2.92
CA TRP A 29 -3.79 -35.39 2.40
C TRP A 29 -2.30 -35.63 2.30
N ASN A 30 -1.71 -35.29 1.16
CA ASN A 30 -0.26 -35.19 1.02
C ASN A 30 0.17 -33.78 1.45
N LEU A 31 0.91 -33.69 2.56
CA LEU A 31 1.37 -32.41 3.07
C LEU A 31 2.62 -31.89 2.35
N ASP A 32 3.36 -32.73 1.61
CA ASP A 32 4.63 -32.39 0.96
C ASP A 32 4.49 -32.02 -0.52
N SER A 33 3.40 -32.39 -1.19
CA SER A 33 3.24 -32.14 -2.63
C SER A 33 1.82 -31.78 -3.04
N SER A 34 1.72 -31.03 -4.13
CA SER A 34 0.48 -30.74 -4.86
C SER A 34 -0.07 -31.90 -5.67
N ASP A 35 0.64 -33.02 -5.71
CA ASP A 35 0.16 -34.25 -6.31
C ASP A 35 -0.86 -34.88 -5.35
N ALA A 36 -2.13 -34.87 -5.78
CA ALA A 36 -3.23 -35.39 -5.00
C ALA A 36 -3.08 -36.91 -4.80
N LEU A 37 -3.37 -37.39 -3.58
CA LEU A 37 -3.89 -38.74 -3.37
C LEU A 37 -5.40 -38.80 -3.62
N ILE A 38 -6.04 -37.66 -3.92
CA ILE A 38 -7.47 -37.51 -4.17
C ILE A 38 -7.70 -37.61 -5.68
N ASP A 39 -8.41 -38.66 -6.10
CA ASP A 39 -8.97 -38.72 -7.44
C ASP A 39 -10.11 -37.70 -7.53
N LEU A 40 -9.85 -36.54 -8.13
CA LEU A 40 -10.88 -35.53 -8.41
C LEU A 40 -11.99 -36.05 -9.33
N LYS A 41 -11.82 -37.26 -9.91
CA LYS A 41 -12.86 -37.98 -10.64
C LYS A 41 -13.66 -38.95 -9.77
N ASP A 42 -13.29 -39.21 -8.51
CA ASP A 42 -14.13 -39.99 -7.58
C ASP A 42 -15.39 -39.17 -7.30
N PRO A 43 -16.55 -39.58 -7.85
CA PRO A 43 -17.72 -38.73 -7.79
C PRO A 43 -18.35 -38.70 -6.39
N PHE A 44 -17.88 -39.56 -5.47
CA PHE A 44 -18.31 -39.60 -4.08
C PHE A 44 -17.36 -38.86 -3.14
N LEU A 45 -16.21 -38.38 -3.61
CA LEU A 45 -15.23 -37.61 -2.82
C LEU A 45 -14.92 -38.27 -1.46
N GLY A 46 -14.15 -39.37 -1.45
CA GLY A 46 -13.53 -39.87 -0.20
C GLY A 46 -14.43 -40.65 0.76
N LEU A 47 -15.65 -41.03 0.36
CA LEU A 47 -16.46 -41.99 1.14
C LEU A 47 -15.78 -43.36 1.20
N THR A 48 -15.91 -44.05 2.34
CA THR A 48 -15.40 -45.41 2.52
C THR A 48 -16.20 -46.41 1.68
N ASP A 49 -15.59 -47.53 1.28
CA ASP A 49 -16.29 -48.57 0.51
C ASP A 49 -17.51 -49.14 1.26
N ASP A 50 -17.37 -49.31 2.58
CA ASP A 50 -18.44 -49.73 3.48
C ASP A 50 -19.62 -48.75 3.41
N PHE A 51 -19.36 -47.44 3.45
CA PHE A 51 -20.41 -46.44 3.39
C PHE A 51 -20.97 -46.29 1.97
N LYS A 52 -20.14 -46.35 0.93
CA LYS A 52 -20.56 -46.38 -0.49
C LYS A 52 -21.56 -47.52 -0.73
N HIS A 53 -21.30 -48.71 -0.18
CA HIS A 53 -22.23 -49.83 -0.26
C HIS A 53 -23.55 -49.57 0.47
N LEU A 54 -23.51 -48.88 1.61
CA LEU A 54 -24.71 -48.49 2.37
C LEU A 54 -25.57 -47.48 1.58
N ILE A 55 -24.98 -46.37 1.13
CA ILE A 55 -25.70 -45.32 0.41
C ILE A 55 -26.19 -45.78 -0.97
N GLY A 56 -25.52 -46.72 -1.61
CA GLY A 56 -25.96 -47.32 -2.88
C GLY A 56 -27.33 -48.03 -2.79
N LYS A 57 -27.83 -48.29 -1.58
CA LYS A 57 -29.19 -48.82 -1.35
C LYS A 57 -30.28 -47.74 -1.45
N VAL A 58 -29.90 -46.46 -1.33
CA VAL A 58 -30.81 -45.30 -1.36
C VAL A 58 -30.58 -44.46 -2.60
N CYS A 59 -29.32 -44.15 -2.90
CA CYS A 59 -28.88 -43.29 -3.98
C CYS A 59 -28.35 -44.14 -5.14
N ARG A 60 -28.84 -43.88 -6.35
CA ARG A 60 -28.43 -44.56 -7.59
C ARG A 60 -27.27 -43.86 -8.28
N SER A 61 -26.98 -42.64 -7.87
CA SER A 61 -25.91 -41.82 -8.43
C SER A 61 -25.25 -40.96 -7.35
N PRO A 62 -24.01 -40.50 -7.60
CA PRO A 62 -23.33 -39.52 -6.76
C PRO A 62 -24.10 -38.19 -6.61
N GLN A 63 -24.81 -37.76 -7.67
CA GLN A 63 -25.64 -36.56 -7.65
C GLN A 63 -26.84 -36.72 -6.70
N GLU A 64 -27.47 -37.90 -6.69
CA GLU A 64 -28.54 -38.21 -5.74
C GLU A 64 -28.03 -38.22 -4.29
N TRP A 65 -26.80 -38.71 -4.06
CA TRP A 65 -26.16 -38.62 -2.76
C TRP A 65 -25.94 -37.17 -2.32
N LEU A 66 -25.43 -36.31 -3.21
CA LEU A 66 -25.21 -34.89 -2.88
C LEU A 66 -26.52 -34.18 -2.48
N LEU A 67 -27.60 -34.41 -3.22
CA LEU A 67 -28.91 -33.85 -2.89
C LEU A 67 -29.42 -34.36 -1.54
N LEU A 68 -29.32 -35.67 -1.29
CA LEU A 68 -29.73 -36.27 -0.01
C LEU A 68 -28.87 -35.78 1.17
N TYR A 69 -27.58 -35.57 0.93
CA TYR A 69 -26.67 -35.02 1.94
C TYR A 69 -27.04 -33.57 2.28
N VAL A 70 -27.37 -32.74 1.29
CA VAL A 70 -27.88 -31.38 1.54
C VAL A 70 -29.19 -31.41 2.32
N GLU A 71 -30.13 -32.30 1.96
CA GLU A 71 -31.37 -32.49 2.72
C GLU A 71 -31.10 -32.89 4.18
N LEU A 72 -30.13 -33.78 4.41
CA LEU A 72 -29.72 -34.23 5.74
C LEU A 72 -29.16 -33.08 6.58
N LEU A 73 -28.31 -32.26 5.97
CA LEU A 73 -27.74 -31.09 6.63
C LEU A 73 -28.82 -30.05 6.97
N GLN A 74 -29.78 -29.82 6.08
CA GLN A 74 -30.92 -28.94 6.33
C GLN A 74 -31.83 -29.47 7.44
N GLU A 75 -32.05 -30.79 7.50
CA GLU A 75 -32.83 -31.44 8.55
C GLU A 75 -32.19 -31.30 9.93
N LEU A 76 -30.86 -31.44 10.00
CA LEU A 76 -30.09 -31.22 11.24
C LEU A 76 -30.08 -29.74 11.68
N ALA A 77 -30.21 -28.81 10.72
CA ALA A 77 -30.23 -27.37 10.96
C ALA A 77 -31.54 -26.88 11.60
N LYS A 78 -32.69 -27.48 11.25
CA LYS A 78 -34.02 -27.04 11.69
C LYS A 78 -34.28 -27.44 13.14
N GLU A 79 -34.57 -26.47 14.02
CA GLU A 79 -34.88 -26.76 15.43
C GLU A 79 -36.05 -27.76 15.59
N ASP A 80 -37.03 -27.69 14.69
CA ASP A 80 -38.23 -28.53 14.62
C ASP A 80 -38.15 -29.65 13.56
N GLY A 81 -36.93 -29.99 13.09
CA GLY A 81 -36.73 -31.09 12.15
C GLY A 81 -37.31 -32.42 12.67
N GLU A 82 -38.15 -33.06 11.85
CA GLU A 82 -38.84 -34.32 12.16
C GLU A 82 -37.87 -35.42 12.63
N TYR A 83 -36.72 -35.54 11.97
CA TYR A 83 -35.72 -36.58 12.23
C TYR A 83 -34.51 -36.09 13.02
N ARG A 84 -34.36 -34.79 13.26
CA ARG A 84 -33.16 -34.16 13.84
C ARG A 84 -32.65 -34.87 15.09
N ASN A 85 -33.50 -35.05 16.11
CA ASN A 85 -33.11 -35.67 17.37
C ASN A 85 -32.65 -37.13 17.21
N SER A 86 -33.26 -37.87 16.28
CA SER A 86 -32.85 -39.25 16.00
C SER A 86 -31.50 -39.31 15.28
N LEU A 87 -31.28 -38.43 14.30
CA LEU A 87 -30.03 -38.34 13.55
C LEU A 87 -28.87 -37.86 14.44
N LEU A 88 -29.11 -36.93 15.36
CA LEU A 88 -28.11 -36.50 16.35
C LEU A 88 -27.73 -37.62 17.33
N ARG A 89 -28.66 -38.51 17.70
CA ARG A 89 -28.31 -39.70 18.50
C ARG A 89 -27.46 -40.68 17.70
N LEU A 90 -27.83 -40.93 16.44
CA LEU A 90 -27.06 -41.82 15.57
C LEU A 90 -25.66 -41.27 15.30
N SER A 91 -25.48 -39.95 15.25
CA SER A 91 -24.17 -39.34 14.98
C SER A 91 -23.10 -39.65 16.04
N GLU A 92 -23.49 -40.13 17.23
CA GLU A 92 -22.55 -40.66 18.22
C GLU A 92 -21.69 -41.81 17.67
N GLY A 93 -22.24 -42.65 16.78
CA GLY A 93 -21.51 -43.74 16.13
C GLY A 93 -20.96 -43.41 14.75
N LEU A 94 -21.18 -42.19 14.22
CA LEU A 94 -20.79 -41.81 12.86
C LEU A 94 -19.53 -40.95 12.85
N TRP A 95 -18.50 -41.43 12.14
CA TRP A 95 -17.17 -40.85 12.15
C TRP A 95 -16.69 -40.48 10.74
N MET A 96 -15.73 -39.57 10.70
CA MET A 96 -14.93 -39.23 9.54
C MET A 96 -13.44 -39.26 9.95
N GLN A 97 -12.60 -39.60 8.98
CA GLN A 97 -11.15 -39.67 9.15
C GLN A 97 -10.44 -38.76 8.16
N THR A 98 -9.41 -38.07 8.63
CA THR A 98 -8.49 -37.29 7.81
C THR A 98 -7.06 -37.68 8.16
N TYR A 99 -6.28 -38.12 7.18
CA TYR A 99 -4.90 -38.55 7.38
C TYR A 99 -3.91 -37.50 6.90
N TYR A 100 -2.93 -37.22 7.75
CA TYR A 100 -1.72 -36.46 7.44
C TYR A 100 -0.50 -37.38 7.59
N GLY A 101 -0.09 -37.99 6.49
CA GLY A 101 0.87 -39.11 6.55
C GLY A 101 0.29 -40.27 7.36
N ASP A 102 0.96 -40.62 8.45
CA ASP A 102 0.55 -41.71 9.36
C ASP A 102 -0.39 -41.25 10.48
N LEU A 103 -0.56 -39.93 10.67
CA LEU A 103 -1.47 -39.39 11.68
C LEU A 103 -2.91 -39.42 11.19
N CYS A 104 -3.81 -40.06 11.93
CA CYS A 104 -5.25 -40.10 11.66
C CYS A 104 -6.00 -39.18 12.60
N ILE A 105 -6.61 -38.13 12.04
CA ILE A 105 -7.50 -37.21 12.76
C ILE A 105 -8.93 -37.72 12.63
N TRP A 106 -9.53 -38.00 13.79
CA TRP A 106 -10.91 -38.42 13.92
C TRP A 106 -11.84 -37.24 14.20
N HIS A 107 -13.00 -37.23 13.56
CA HIS A 107 -14.05 -36.26 13.89
C HIS A 107 -15.45 -36.81 13.63
N LYS A 108 -16.44 -36.22 14.29
CA LYS A 108 -17.84 -36.59 14.08
C LYS A 108 -18.29 -36.23 12.67
N ALA A 109 -19.13 -37.09 12.10
CA ALA A 109 -19.79 -36.82 10.84
C ALA A 109 -20.84 -35.70 10.95
N PHE A 110 -21.59 -35.70 12.06
CA PHE A 110 -22.66 -34.73 12.30
C PHE A 110 -22.64 -34.19 13.75
N PRO A 111 -22.83 -32.87 13.95
CA PRO A 111 -22.85 -31.84 12.91
C PRO A 111 -21.49 -31.77 12.17
N PRO A 112 -21.44 -31.27 10.93
CA PRO A 112 -20.16 -31.06 10.24
C PRO A 112 -19.24 -30.16 11.06
N LEU A 113 -18.00 -30.59 11.24
CA LEU A 113 -16.98 -29.89 12.03
C LEU A 113 -15.84 -29.30 11.18
N ASP A 114 -15.74 -29.70 9.90
CA ASP A 114 -14.71 -29.19 9.00
C ASP A 114 -15.18 -27.92 8.28
N GLY A 115 -14.67 -26.77 8.73
CA GLY A 115 -14.87 -25.46 8.09
C GLY A 115 -13.84 -25.16 6.99
N GLY A 116 -13.20 -26.19 6.41
CA GLY A 116 -12.15 -26.06 5.39
C GLY A 116 -10.73 -26.21 5.94
N GLY A 117 -10.56 -26.35 7.25
CA GLY A 117 -9.26 -26.48 7.91
C GLY A 117 -8.47 -27.69 7.40
N SER A 118 -9.14 -28.80 7.06
CA SER A 118 -8.48 -29.99 6.54
C SER A 118 -7.70 -29.72 5.25
N SER A 119 -8.28 -28.90 4.38
CA SER A 119 -7.71 -28.50 3.08
C SER A 119 -6.73 -27.33 3.18
N GLN A 120 -6.92 -26.42 4.15
CA GLN A 120 -6.06 -25.25 4.36
C GLN A 120 -4.73 -25.60 5.04
N ALA A 121 -4.65 -26.72 5.77
CA ALA A 121 -3.45 -27.14 6.52
C ALA A 121 -2.15 -27.05 5.70
N ARG A 122 -2.17 -27.51 4.45
CA ARG A 122 -0.99 -27.45 3.57
C ARG A 122 -0.60 -26.02 3.19
N ALA A 123 -1.56 -25.12 2.99
CA ALA A 123 -1.26 -23.72 2.69
C ALA A 123 -0.58 -23.02 3.88
N PHE A 124 -1.01 -23.32 5.11
CA PHE A 124 -0.32 -22.87 6.32
C PHE A 124 1.09 -23.45 6.40
N LEU A 125 1.26 -24.76 6.19
CA LEU A 125 2.58 -25.40 6.22
C LEU A 125 3.55 -24.78 5.20
N ASN A 126 3.12 -24.63 3.95
CA ASN A 126 3.91 -24.02 2.89
C ASN A 126 4.39 -22.61 3.28
N LEU A 127 3.50 -21.79 3.86
CA LEU A 127 3.87 -20.45 4.34
C LEU A 127 4.95 -20.53 5.42
N PHE A 128 4.81 -21.43 6.39
CA PHE A 128 5.73 -21.54 7.52
C PHE A 128 7.08 -22.15 7.15
N GLU A 129 7.11 -23.16 6.30
CA GLU A 129 8.35 -23.76 5.80
C GLU A 129 9.18 -22.74 4.99
N GLN A 130 8.51 -21.90 4.20
CA GLN A 130 9.17 -20.83 3.45
C GLN A 130 9.64 -19.67 4.35
N ARG A 131 8.81 -19.26 5.31
CA ARG A 131 9.05 -18.03 6.07
C ARG A 131 9.91 -18.23 7.32
N PHE A 132 9.81 -19.40 7.94
CA PHE A 132 10.50 -19.77 9.17
C PHE A 132 11.25 -21.09 8.99
N PRO A 133 12.14 -21.19 7.97
CA PRO A 133 12.83 -22.43 7.69
C PRO A 133 13.63 -22.86 8.92
N LYS A 134 13.46 -24.12 9.33
CA LYS A 134 14.14 -24.73 10.48
C LYS A 134 13.74 -24.20 11.86
N ARG A 135 12.83 -23.21 11.97
CA ARG A 135 12.31 -22.80 13.28
C ARG A 135 11.41 -23.92 13.80
N ARG A 136 11.68 -24.36 15.03
CA ARG A 136 10.76 -25.21 15.78
C ARG A 136 10.13 -24.38 16.88
N PHE A 137 8.81 -24.43 16.94
CA PHE A 137 8.00 -23.79 17.96
C PHE A 137 7.80 -24.78 19.10
N LYS A 138 7.77 -24.29 20.33
CA LYS A 138 7.56 -25.11 21.50
C LYS A 138 6.09 -25.48 21.65
N THR A 139 5.21 -24.49 21.64
CA THR A 139 3.78 -24.68 21.94
C THR A 139 2.93 -23.93 20.93
N LEU A 140 2.26 -24.72 20.07
CA LEU A 140 1.29 -24.22 19.10
C LEU A 140 -0.09 -24.16 19.74
N PHE A 141 -0.78 -23.03 19.58
CA PHE A 141 -2.21 -22.89 19.88
C PHE A 141 -3.03 -22.80 18.59
N GLU A 142 -4.01 -23.68 18.41
CA GLU A 142 -4.99 -23.58 17.32
C GLU A 142 -6.29 -22.98 17.85
N TRP A 143 -6.60 -21.78 17.36
CA TRP A 143 -7.82 -21.03 17.67
C TRP A 143 -8.96 -21.43 16.72
N CYS A 144 -10.16 -21.66 17.28
CA CYS A 144 -11.31 -22.20 16.54
C CYS A 144 -10.94 -23.53 15.86
N CYS A 145 -10.39 -24.46 16.64
CA CYS A 145 -9.65 -25.59 16.09
C CYS A 145 -10.50 -26.59 15.31
N GLY A 146 -11.82 -26.65 15.56
CA GLY A 146 -12.64 -27.75 15.06
C GLY A 146 -11.99 -29.09 15.45
N PRO A 147 -11.81 -30.02 14.49
CA PRO A 147 -11.07 -31.26 14.72
C PRO A 147 -9.55 -31.13 15.00
N GLY A 148 -8.96 -29.94 14.90
CA GLY A 148 -7.54 -29.68 15.13
C GLY A 148 -6.64 -29.86 13.91
N PHE A 149 -7.19 -29.70 12.70
CA PHE A 149 -6.49 -30.02 11.45
C PHE A 149 -5.17 -29.25 11.29
N LEU A 150 -5.15 -27.94 11.58
CA LEU A 150 -3.93 -27.14 11.38
C LEU A 150 -2.86 -27.57 12.39
N GLY A 151 -3.22 -27.68 13.65
CA GLY A 151 -2.31 -27.99 14.74
C GLY A 151 -1.74 -29.40 14.64
N PHE A 152 -2.58 -30.41 14.37
CA PHE A 152 -2.12 -31.78 14.16
C PHE A 152 -1.19 -31.90 12.95
N SER A 153 -1.43 -31.14 11.87
CA SER A 153 -0.54 -31.13 10.70
C SER A 153 0.85 -30.56 11.03
N PHE A 154 0.92 -29.49 11.83
CA PHE A 154 2.18 -28.89 12.29
C PHE A 154 2.94 -29.79 13.27
N LEU A 155 2.20 -30.48 14.16
CA LEU A 155 2.75 -31.45 15.09
C LEU A 155 3.36 -32.65 14.34
N GLN A 156 2.64 -33.16 13.33
CA GLN A 156 3.11 -34.26 12.48
C GLN A 156 4.37 -33.88 11.68
N LYS A 157 4.47 -32.63 11.22
CA LYS A 157 5.66 -32.10 10.55
C LYS A 157 6.83 -31.79 11.50
N GLY A 158 6.59 -31.86 12.81
CA GLY A 158 7.58 -31.51 13.83
C GLY A 158 7.92 -30.02 13.85
N ILE A 159 7.04 -29.17 13.32
CA ILE A 159 7.18 -27.71 13.38
C ILE A 159 6.90 -27.21 14.80
N CYS A 160 6.01 -27.89 15.53
CA CYS A 160 5.81 -27.68 16.97
C CYS A 160 6.13 -28.92 17.81
N GLU A 161 6.48 -28.72 19.08
CA GLU A 161 6.72 -29.79 20.05
C GLU A 161 5.43 -30.23 20.76
N GLU A 162 4.64 -29.24 21.19
CA GLU A 162 3.36 -29.37 21.87
C GLU A 162 2.23 -28.63 21.13
N LEU A 163 1.02 -29.11 21.34
CA LEU A 163 -0.20 -28.59 20.71
C LEU A 163 -1.28 -28.31 21.76
N VAL A 164 -1.88 -27.13 21.67
CA VAL A 164 -3.05 -26.72 22.45
C VAL A 164 -4.18 -26.40 21.48
N LEU A 165 -5.33 -27.04 21.69
CA LEU A 165 -6.53 -26.89 20.89
C LEU A 165 -7.60 -26.18 21.71
N ALA A 166 -8.29 -25.19 21.15
CA ALA A 166 -9.49 -24.66 21.78
C ALA A 166 -10.60 -24.41 20.78
N ASP A 167 -11.80 -24.83 21.17
CA ASP A 167 -13.03 -24.60 20.43
C ASP A 167 -14.19 -24.36 21.39
N ILE A 168 -15.20 -23.63 20.92
CA ILE A 168 -16.44 -23.41 21.68
C ILE A 168 -17.37 -24.62 21.56
N ASN A 169 -17.26 -25.39 20.47
CA ASN A 169 -18.14 -26.49 20.16
C ASN A 169 -17.71 -27.79 20.88
N PRO A 170 -18.48 -28.30 21.86
CA PRO A 170 -18.12 -29.52 22.58
C PRO A 170 -18.10 -30.79 21.70
N HIS A 171 -18.72 -30.76 20.51
CA HIS A 171 -18.75 -31.91 19.61
C HIS A 171 -17.38 -32.28 19.02
N VAL A 172 -16.37 -31.41 19.15
CA VAL A 172 -15.00 -31.71 18.71
C VAL A 172 -14.28 -32.69 19.65
N VAL A 173 -14.66 -32.72 20.93
CA VAL A 173 -13.93 -33.43 22.00
C VAL A 173 -13.76 -34.92 21.71
N PRO A 174 -14.81 -35.70 21.36
CA PRO A 174 -14.64 -37.13 21.13
C PRO A 174 -13.66 -37.44 20.00
N GLY A 175 -13.59 -36.59 18.97
CA GLY A 175 -12.65 -36.73 17.87
C GLY A 175 -11.22 -36.41 18.28
N ILE A 176 -11.01 -35.33 19.03
CA ILE A 176 -9.71 -34.94 19.57
C ILE A 176 -9.17 -36.02 20.53
N GLU A 177 -9.98 -36.47 21.50
CA GLU A 177 -9.58 -37.51 22.46
C GLU A 177 -9.18 -38.80 21.77
N ARG A 178 -9.98 -39.25 20.78
CA ARG A 178 -9.68 -40.44 19.99
C ARG A 178 -8.40 -40.27 19.17
N THR A 179 -8.21 -39.12 18.53
CA THR A 179 -7.00 -38.79 17.77
C THR A 179 -5.77 -38.86 18.66
N ILE A 180 -5.82 -38.26 19.86
CA ILE A 180 -4.73 -38.27 20.84
C ILE A 180 -4.41 -39.71 21.28
N ALA A 181 -5.44 -40.48 21.64
CA ALA A 181 -5.29 -41.83 22.15
C ALA A 181 -4.71 -42.79 21.10
N GLU A 182 -5.27 -42.81 19.88
CA GLU A 182 -4.84 -43.72 18.82
C GLU A 182 -3.48 -43.33 18.22
N SER A 183 -3.11 -42.05 18.28
CA SER A 183 -1.83 -41.57 17.75
C SER A 183 -0.71 -41.50 18.79
N GLY A 184 -0.97 -41.91 20.04
CA GLY A 184 0.02 -41.90 21.11
C GLY A 184 0.52 -40.49 21.49
N LEU A 185 -0.35 -39.48 21.36
CA LEU A 185 0.00 -38.06 21.59
C LEU A 185 -0.32 -37.59 23.02
N THR A 186 -0.64 -38.50 23.93
CA THR A 186 -0.93 -38.22 25.34
C THR A 186 0.22 -37.41 25.97
N GLY A 187 -0.12 -36.27 26.59
CA GLY A 187 0.83 -35.36 27.21
C GLY A 187 1.49 -34.36 26.25
N ARG A 188 1.39 -34.55 24.93
CA ARG A 188 1.85 -33.57 23.93
C ARG A 188 0.74 -32.66 23.41
N VAL A 189 -0.50 -33.11 23.54
CA VAL A 189 -1.70 -32.39 23.09
C VAL A 189 -2.59 -32.11 24.28
N ARG A 190 -3.04 -30.86 24.41
CA ARG A 190 -4.03 -30.39 25.39
C ARG A 190 -5.20 -29.77 24.63
N TYR A 191 -6.41 -29.86 25.17
CA TYR A 191 -7.58 -29.23 24.56
C TYR A 191 -8.50 -28.62 25.62
N TYR A 192 -9.18 -27.55 25.22
CA TYR A 192 -10.10 -26.80 26.09
C TYR A 192 -11.40 -26.47 25.36
N ILE A 193 -12.53 -26.74 26.02
CA ILE A 193 -13.81 -26.16 25.59
C ILE A 193 -13.89 -24.73 26.12
N SER A 194 -13.75 -23.78 25.21
CA SER A 194 -13.55 -22.36 25.54
C SER A 194 -14.19 -21.45 24.49
N ASP A 195 -14.92 -20.44 24.97
CA ASP A 195 -15.23 -19.26 24.15
C ASP A 195 -13.97 -18.39 24.10
N ASN A 196 -13.29 -18.45 22.95
CA ASN A 196 -11.94 -17.89 22.77
C ASN A 196 -10.98 -18.44 23.84
N LEU A 197 -10.43 -17.60 24.73
CA LEU A 197 -9.46 -18.00 25.74
C LEU A 197 -10.04 -18.01 27.17
N LYS A 198 -11.36 -17.84 27.35
CA LYS A 198 -12.00 -17.72 28.68
C LYS A 198 -11.74 -18.91 29.61
N ASN A 199 -11.68 -20.13 29.07
CA ASN A 199 -11.45 -21.35 29.83
C ASN A 199 -10.04 -21.94 29.63
N VAL A 200 -9.16 -21.22 28.94
CA VAL A 200 -7.75 -21.62 28.77
C VAL A 200 -6.98 -21.22 30.04
N PRO A 201 -6.23 -22.14 30.68
CA PRO A 201 -5.46 -21.84 31.89
C PRO A 201 -4.44 -20.73 31.65
N LYS A 202 -4.33 -19.79 32.59
CA LYS A 202 -3.43 -18.62 32.48
C LYS A 202 -1.94 -18.98 32.46
N GLU A 203 -1.62 -20.20 32.84
CA GLU A 203 -0.28 -20.77 32.84
C GLU A 203 0.17 -21.20 31.44
N GLU A 204 -0.75 -21.33 30.48
CA GLU A 204 -0.41 -21.61 29.10
C GLU A 204 0.37 -20.43 28.48
N SER A 205 1.34 -20.77 27.63
CA SER A 205 2.12 -19.77 26.89
C SER A 205 2.47 -20.31 25.51
N PHE A 206 2.20 -19.51 24.48
CA PHE A 206 2.27 -19.90 23.08
C PHE A 206 3.35 -19.11 22.35
N ASP A 207 4.15 -19.80 21.55
CA ASP A 207 5.09 -19.19 20.61
C ASP A 207 4.63 -19.33 19.15
N LEU A 208 3.57 -20.09 18.90
CA LEU A 208 2.84 -20.13 17.65
C LEU A 208 1.34 -20.15 17.89
N VAL A 209 0.60 -19.31 17.17
CA VAL A 209 -0.86 -19.34 17.13
C VAL A 209 -1.32 -19.47 15.68
N LEU A 210 -2.17 -20.45 15.40
CA LEU A 210 -2.83 -20.64 14.10
C LEU A 210 -4.34 -20.50 14.26
N GLY A 211 -5.04 -20.05 13.23
CA GLY A 211 -6.51 -20.06 13.25
C GLY A 211 -7.14 -19.99 11.87
N ASN A 212 -8.23 -20.73 11.71
CA ASN A 212 -9.20 -20.57 10.62
C ASN A 212 -10.54 -20.14 11.25
N PRO A 213 -10.65 -18.89 11.74
CA PRO A 213 -11.84 -18.42 12.44
C PRO A 213 -13.02 -18.21 11.47
N PRO A 214 -14.25 -17.99 11.99
CA PRO A 214 -15.41 -17.68 11.16
C PRO A 214 -15.21 -16.42 10.30
N TRP A 215 -15.76 -16.40 9.07
CA TRP A 215 -15.43 -15.39 8.04
C TRP A 215 -16.55 -14.39 7.69
N ALA A 216 -17.74 -14.49 8.29
CA ALA A 216 -18.91 -13.69 7.93
C ALA A 216 -19.24 -12.67 9.02
N TYR A 217 -19.29 -11.39 8.64
CA TYR A 217 -19.67 -10.30 9.54
C TYR A 217 -21.14 -10.34 9.95
N ARG A 218 -21.99 -10.88 9.07
CA ARG A 218 -23.42 -11.05 9.32
C ARG A 218 -23.70 -12.52 9.61
N GLU A 219 -24.75 -12.73 10.37
CA GLU A 219 -25.31 -14.06 10.51
C GLU A 219 -25.95 -14.49 9.18
N ILE A 220 -25.46 -15.60 8.64
CA ILE A 220 -26.03 -16.22 7.45
C ILE A 220 -27.17 -17.16 7.91
N PRO A 221 -28.42 -16.88 7.52
CA PRO A 221 -29.57 -17.65 7.97
C PRO A 221 -29.62 -19.04 7.32
N GLY A 222 -30.18 -20.01 8.06
CA GLY A 222 -30.49 -21.35 7.52
C GLY A 222 -29.29 -22.28 7.32
N LEU A 223 -28.12 -21.95 7.89
CA LEU A 223 -26.94 -22.80 7.80
C LEU A 223 -27.04 -24.04 8.72
N PRO A 224 -26.55 -25.22 8.28
CA PRO A 224 -26.49 -26.43 9.08
C PRO A 224 -25.66 -26.31 10.36
N ASN A 225 -24.60 -25.50 10.32
CA ASN A 225 -23.79 -25.18 11.48
C ASN A 225 -23.43 -23.69 11.45
N PRO A 226 -24.17 -22.83 12.17
CA PRO A 226 -23.92 -21.39 12.16
C PRO A 226 -22.60 -21.01 12.84
N LEU A 227 -21.99 -21.91 13.64
CA LEU A 227 -20.71 -21.64 14.30
C LEU A 227 -19.52 -21.59 13.32
N ILE A 228 -19.64 -22.20 12.14
CA ILE A 228 -18.53 -22.27 11.18
C ILE A 228 -18.26 -20.91 10.53
N PRO A 229 -19.24 -20.24 9.88
CA PRO A 229 -18.93 -19.02 9.15
C PRO A 229 -19.27 -17.74 9.91
N ASN A 230 -20.16 -17.74 10.90
CA ASN A 230 -20.70 -16.50 11.46
C ASN A 230 -19.83 -15.93 12.58
N ASP A 231 -19.42 -14.66 12.43
CA ASP A 231 -18.91 -13.80 13.49
C ASP A 231 -19.64 -12.42 13.45
N PRO A 232 -20.90 -12.38 13.93
CA PRO A 232 -21.71 -11.16 13.90
C PRO A 232 -21.00 -9.98 14.56
N GLY A 233 -20.76 -8.91 13.78
CA GLY A 233 -20.10 -7.72 14.31
C GLY A 233 -18.59 -7.88 14.55
N TRP A 234 -17.97 -8.96 14.07
CA TRP A 234 -16.60 -9.36 14.42
C TRP A 234 -16.36 -9.53 15.93
N ALA A 235 -17.38 -9.93 16.68
CA ALA A 235 -17.35 -10.08 18.13
C ALA A 235 -16.31 -11.12 18.59
N ILE A 236 -16.19 -12.25 17.89
CA ILE A 236 -15.26 -13.33 18.20
C ILE A 236 -13.82 -12.85 17.94
N HIS A 237 -13.54 -12.26 16.77
CA HIS A 237 -12.22 -11.69 16.48
C HIS A 237 -11.80 -10.63 17.50
N LYS A 238 -12.71 -9.70 17.82
CA LYS A 238 -12.45 -8.63 18.79
C LYS A 238 -12.11 -9.22 20.17
N ALA A 239 -12.90 -10.17 20.65
CA ALA A 239 -12.69 -10.82 21.94
C ALA A 239 -11.37 -11.62 21.97
N PHE A 240 -11.04 -12.32 20.88
CA PHE A 240 -9.79 -13.05 20.74
C PHE A 240 -8.56 -12.15 20.86
N PHE A 241 -8.49 -11.09 20.05
CA PHE A 241 -7.34 -10.17 20.07
C PHE A 241 -7.18 -9.46 21.42
N GLN A 242 -8.28 -9.20 22.14
CA GLN A 242 -8.25 -8.64 23.50
C GLN A 242 -7.66 -9.59 24.55
N GLN A 243 -7.74 -10.91 24.34
CA GLN A 243 -7.33 -11.93 25.32
C GLN A 243 -5.96 -12.52 24.99
N ILE A 244 -5.67 -12.78 23.71
CA ILE A 244 -4.52 -13.61 23.29
C ILE A 244 -3.18 -13.07 23.77
N GLY A 245 -3.02 -11.75 23.88
CA GLY A 245 -1.77 -11.11 24.29
C GLY A 245 -1.23 -11.58 25.66
N GLU A 246 -2.10 -12.01 26.58
CA GLU A 246 -1.68 -12.53 27.91
C GLU A 246 -1.01 -13.92 27.82
N PHE A 247 -1.21 -14.63 26.71
CA PHE A 247 -0.74 -16.00 26.52
C PHE A 247 0.45 -16.08 25.55
N LEU A 248 0.92 -14.96 24.99
CA LEU A 248 1.99 -14.97 23.99
C LEU A 248 3.38 -14.84 24.62
N THR A 249 4.31 -15.65 24.12
CA THR A 249 5.75 -15.40 24.31
C THR A 249 6.20 -14.16 23.52
N PRO A 250 7.32 -13.50 23.90
CA PRO A 250 7.78 -12.28 23.23
C PRO A 250 8.14 -12.43 21.74
N ASP A 251 8.47 -13.65 21.30
CA ASP A 251 8.81 -14.00 19.92
C ASP A 251 7.70 -14.78 19.20
N ALA A 252 6.50 -14.82 19.79
CA ALA A 252 5.36 -15.52 19.24
C ALA A 252 4.99 -15.05 17.84
N VAL A 253 4.51 -16.00 17.02
CA VAL A 253 3.94 -15.72 15.70
C VAL A 253 2.48 -16.14 15.70
N LEU A 254 1.60 -15.26 15.27
CA LEU A 254 0.17 -15.54 15.12
C LEU A 254 -0.22 -15.47 13.65
N CYS A 255 -0.89 -16.49 13.11
CA CYS A 255 -1.32 -16.55 11.73
C CYS A 255 -2.79 -16.97 11.64
N ILE A 256 -3.63 -16.12 11.07
CA ILE A 256 -5.04 -16.46 10.82
C ILE A 256 -5.37 -16.40 9.33
N SER A 257 -6.25 -17.27 8.86
CA SER A 257 -6.85 -17.17 7.53
C SER A 257 -8.11 -16.29 7.56
N THR A 258 -8.35 -15.55 6.49
CA THR A 258 -9.53 -14.69 6.32
C THR A 258 -9.93 -14.63 4.86
N HIS A 259 -11.21 -14.39 4.58
CA HIS A 259 -11.75 -14.33 3.23
C HIS A 259 -12.06 -12.89 2.80
N GLU A 260 -11.43 -12.48 1.70
CA GLU A 260 -11.53 -11.16 1.08
C GLU A 260 -11.39 -10.01 2.08
N PRO A 261 -10.31 -9.96 2.90
CA PRO A 261 -10.22 -9.01 4.02
C PRO A 261 -10.15 -7.53 3.59
N PHE A 262 -10.00 -7.27 2.29
CA PHE A 262 -9.96 -5.93 1.71
C PHE A 262 -11.29 -5.50 1.08
N LYS A 263 -12.33 -6.33 1.15
CA LYS A 263 -13.64 -6.06 0.53
C LYS A 263 -14.74 -5.93 1.57
N THR A 264 -15.64 -4.99 1.33
CA THR A 264 -16.90 -4.81 2.06
C THR A 264 -17.99 -5.78 1.60
N ILE A 265 -17.89 -6.29 0.38
CA ILE A 265 -18.83 -7.27 -0.17
C ILE A 265 -18.03 -8.47 -0.65
N SER A 266 -18.42 -9.65 -0.18
CA SER A 266 -17.76 -10.91 -0.50
C SER A 266 -18.69 -11.78 -1.32
N TYR A 267 -18.15 -12.43 -2.35
CA TYR A 267 -18.88 -13.38 -3.20
C TYR A 267 -18.19 -14.74 -3.16
N ILE A 268 -18.98 -15.80 -3.23
CA ILE A 268 -18.49 -17.13 -3.60
C ILE A 268 -18.85 -17.34 -5.07
N GLU A 269 -17.97 -17.98 -5.84
CA GLU A 269 -18.25 -18.31 -7.24
C GLU A 269 -19.60 -19.02 -7.35
N GLU A 270 -20.38 -18.70 -8.38
CA GLU A 270 -21.70 -19.30 -8.69
C GLU A 270 -22.92 -18.70 -7.95
N GLN A 271 -22.74 -17.71 -7.06
CA GLN A 271 -23.87 -17.00 -6.42
C GLN A 271 -24.10 -15.60 -7.02
N GLU A 272 -25.36 -15.27 -7.32
CA GLU A 272 -25.77 -13.92 -7.75
C GLU A 272 -25.80 -12.94 -6.57
N ASP A 273 -26.21 -13.42 -5.38
CA ASP A 273 -26.25 -12.64 -4.16
C ASP A 273 -24.90 -12.68 -3.42
N PRO A 274 -24.50 -11.58 -2.74
CA PRO A 274 -23.29 -11.55 -1.96
C PRO A 274 -23.38 -12.49 -0.75
N TRP A 275 -22.34 -13.30 -0.56
CA TRP A 275 -22.20 -14.24 0.55
C TRP A 275 -22.09 -13.52 1.91
N ASP A 276 -21.39 -12.39 1.94
CA ASP A 276 -21.28 -11.54 3.14
C ASP A 276 -21.22 -10.06 2.76
N ILE A 277 -21.82 -9.23 3.61
CA ILE A 277 -21.85 -7.76 3.47
C ILE A 277 -21.36 -7.15 4.77
N ARG A 278 -20.31 -6.35 4.66
CA ARG A 278 -19.53 -5.84 5.77
C ARG A 278 -19.53 -4.32 5.71
N PRO A 279 -19.66 -3.62 6.84
CA PRO A 279 -19.71 -2.16 6.86
C PRO A 279 -18.39 -1.56 6.37
N VAL A 280 -17.28 -2.20 6.72
CA VAL A 280 -15.90 -1.86 6.31
C VAL A 280 -15.13 -3.17 6.04
N PRO A 281 -14.04 -3.14 5.25
CA PRO A 281 -13.16 -4.27 5.03
C PRO A 281 -12.67 -4.87 6.35
N PRO A 282 -12.69 -6.21 6.50
CA PRO A 282 -12.28 -6.87 7.73
C PRO A 282 -10.87 -6.51 8.19
N ILE A 283 -9.95 -6.23 7.26
CA ILE A 283 -8.56 -5.90 7.59
C ILE A 283 -8.44 -4.70 8.53
N GLU A 284 -9.37 -3.77 8.45
CA GLU A 284 -9.38 -2.56 9.27
C GLU A 284 -9.72 -2.85 10.71
N ASN A 285 -10.83 -3.57 10.89
CA ASN A 285 -11.24 -4.09 12.20
C ASN A 285 -10.14 -4.96 12.80
N PHE A 286 -9.57 -5.89 12.03
CA PHE A 286 -8.57 -6.83 12.54
C PHE A 286 -7.26 -6.15 12.91
N ARG A 287 -6.81 -5.14 12.14
CA ARG A 287 -5.65 -4.32 12.51
C ARG A 287 -5.90 -3.59 13.82
N GLU A 288 -7.06 -2.97 13.98
CA GLU A 288 -7.39 -2.24 15.19
C GLU A 288 -7.52 -3.16 16.41
N PHE A 289 -8.20 -4.29 16.26
CA PHE A 289 -8.32 -5.28 17.33
C PHE A 289 -6.95 -5.82 17.75
N ALA A 290 -6.11 -6.20 16.78
CA ALA A 290 -4.75 -6.64 17.04
C ALA A 290 -3.93 -5.56 17.76
N ARG A 291 -3.99 -4.30 17.29
CA ARG A 291 -3.29 -3.16 17.91
C ARG A 291 -3.73 -2.97 19.36
N GLN A 292 -5.03 -3.02 19.65
CA GLN A 292 -5.57 -2.96 21.01
C GLN A 292 -5.09 -4.14 21.87
N GLY A 293 -4.93 -5.32 21.27
CA GLY A 293 -4.36 -6.52 21.87
C GLY A 293 -2.84 -6.53 22.01
N GLY A 294 -2.15 -5.43 21.67
CA GLY A 294 -0.70 -5.35 21.73
C GLY A 294 0.02 -6.13 20.62
N LEU A 295 -0.66 -6.46 19.54
CA LEU A 295 -0.14 -7.17 18.36
C LEU A 295 -0.01 -6.21 17.18
N THR A 296 0.97 -6.46 16.32
CA THR A 296 1.18 -5.73 15.06
C THR A 296 1.01 -6.69 13.89
N LEU A 297 0.23 -6.30 12.88
CA LEU A 297 0.15 -7.02 11.61
C LEU A 297 1.48 -6.87 10.87
N SER A 298 2.22 -7.97 10.77
CA SER A 298 3.57 -8.03 10.22
C SER A 298 3.60 -8.46 8.74
N LEU A 299 2.62 -9.25 8.30
CA LEU A 299 2.55 -9.77 6.94
C LEU A 299 1.11 -10.03 6.52
N ILE A 300 0.82 -9.73 5.25
CA ILE A 300 -0.36 -10.17 4.53
C ILE A 300 0.15 -11.04 3.38
N CYS A 301 -0.33 -12.27 3.27
CA CYS A 301 0.09 -13.18 2.22
C CYS A 301 -1.13 -13.86 1.60
N LYS A 302 -1.20 -13.95 0.28
CA LYS A 302 -2.15 -14.84 -0.38
C LYS A 302 -1.51 -16.22 -0.53
N PRO A 303 -2.22 -17.31 -0.21
CA PRO A 303 -1.75 -18.67 -0.49
C PRO A 303 -1.59 -18.85 -2.01
N ALA A 304 -0.67 -19.72 -2.41
CA ALA A 304 -0.59 -20.13 -3.81
C ALA A 304 -1.90 -20.79 -4.23
N SER A 305 -2.33 -20.54 -5.48
CA SER A 305 -3.51 -21.17 -6.04
C SER A 305 -3.23 -22.65 -6.29
N GLU A 306 -3.86 -23.53 -5.51
CA GLU A 306 -3.79 -24.97 -5.72
C GLU A 306 -5.20 -25.56 -5.90
N PRO A 307 -5.41 -26.49 -6.86
CA PRO A 307 -6.73 -27.06 -7.12
C PRO A 307 -7.38 -27.78 -5.94
N GLN A 308 -6.58 -28.22 -4.96
CA GLN A 308 -7.05 -29.06 -3.86
C GLN A 308 -7.45 -28.27 -2.61
N ILE A 309 -7.07 -27.00 -2.52
CA ILE A 309 -7.45 -26.19 -1.37
C ILE A 309 -8.83 -25.60 -1.67
N ALA A 310 -9.84 -25.99 -0.91
CA ALA A 310 -11.17 -25.43 -1.04
C ALA A 310 -11.14 -23.94 -0.66
N MET A 311 -11.95 -23.11 -1.34
CA MET A 311 -12.15 -21.69 -0.99
C MET A 311 -10.89 -20.80 -1.05
N VAL A 312 -9.84 -21.18 -1.82
CA VAL A 312 -8.62 -20.35 -1.98
C VAL A 312 -8.93 -18.98 -2.57
N LYS A 313 -9.89 -18.92 -3.49
CA LYS A 313 -10.23 -17.66 -4.16
C LYS A 313 -10.81 -16.71 -3.11
N GLY A 314 -10.04 -15.68 -2.78
CA GLY A 314 -10.37 -14.71 -1.74
C GLY A 314 -9.68 -14.97 -0.40
N MET A 315 -9.19 -16.18 -0.12
CA MET A 315 -8.46 -16.48 1.12
C MET A 315 -7.14 -15.70 1.20
N THR A 316 -6.85 -15.16 2.38
CA THR A 316 -5.64 -14.41 2.70
C THR A 316 -5.17 -14.78 4.11
N PHE A 317 -3.86 -14.94 4.29
CA PHE A 317 -3.22 -15.09 5.60
C PHE A 317 -2.83 -13.73 6.16
N LEU A 318 -3.14 -13.52 7.44
CA LEU A 318 -2.72 -12.37 8.23
C LEU A 318 -1.78 -12.86 9.33
N LEU A 319 -0.54 -12.38 9.30
CA LEU A 319 0.48 -12.74 10.28
C LEU A 319 0.70 -11.57 11.25
N PHE A 320 0.57 -11.82 12.55
CA PHE A 320 0.75 -10.85 13.62
C PHE A 320 1.89 -11.26 14.54
N THR A 321 2.56 -10.27 15.13
CA THR A 321 3.62 -10.46 16.13
C THR A 321 3.40 -9.52 17.32
N PRO A 322 3.82 -9.88 18.54
CA PRO A 322 3.80 -8.97 19.69
C PRO A 322 4.50 -7.64 19.38
N SER A 323 3.83 -6.53 19.71
CA SER A 323 4.35 -5.17 19.48
C SER A 323 5.42 -4.88 20.51
N ARG A 324 6.68 -4.76 20.10
CA ARG A 324 7.75 -4.33 21.01
C ARG A 324 7.57 -2.83 21.31
N HIS A 325 7.26 -2.54 22.58
CA HIS A 325 6.92 -1.23 23.16
C HIS A 325 5.49 -0.71 22.88
N ARG A 326 4.69 -0.58 23.96
CA ARG A 326 3.41 0.13 24.00
C ARG A 326 3.63 1.60 23.64
N LEU A 327 3.10 2.02 22.50
CA LEU A 327 2.82 3.43 22.19
C LEU A 327 1.33 3.54 21.85
N GLU A 328 0.64 4.40 22.58
CA GLU A 328 -0.81 4.66 22.49
C GLU A 328 -1.13 5.71 21.40
N LEU A 329 -2.32 5.52 20.76
CA LEU A 329 -3.20 6.50 20.03
C LEU A 329 -2.75 6.96 18.61
N ARG A 330 -3.58 7.13 17.57
CA ARG A 330 -5.05 7.30 17.32
C ARG A 330 -5.49 6.74 15.94
N PRO A 331 -6.81 6.61 15.65
CA PRO A 331 -7.41 5.77 14.62
C PRO A 331 -8.13 6.54 13.51
N ASP A 332 -7.50 6.72 12.35
CA ASP A 332 -8.19 7.25 11.18
C ASP A 332 -7.41 6.98 9.90
N LEU A 333 -7.77 5.93 9.15
CA LEU A 333 -7.73 5.89 7.67
C LEU A 333 -8.27 4.54 7.14
N ASP A 334 -9.45 4.66 6.51
CA ASP A 334 -10.31 3.62 5.95
C ASP A 334 -10.16 3.64 4.40
N LEU A 335 -10.09 2.45 3.81
CA LEU A 335 -10.65 2.00 2.52
C LEU A 335 -9.92 2.02 1.15
N VAL A 336 -9.72 0.77 0.67
CA VAL A 336 -10.23 0.12 -0.56
C VAL A 336 -9.75 0.55 -1.96
N GLY A 337 -9.37 -0.47 -2.75
CA GLY A 337 -9.60 -0.47 -4.19
C GLY A 337 -9.74 -1.90 -4.78
N LEU A 338 -10.75 -2.05 -5.65
CA LEU A 338 -11.20 -3.28 -6.33
C LEU A 338 -10.94 -3.21 -7.84
N GLY A 339 -10.86 -4.37 -8.53
CA GLY A 339 -10.97 -4.52 -10.00
C GLY A 339 -12.38 -4.11 -10.51
N GLY A 340 -12.78 -4.21 -11.78
CA GLY A 340 -12.17 -4.54 -13.05
C GLY A 340 -12.97 -3.83 -14.18
N ALA A 341 -12.45 -3.79 -15.40
CA ALA A 341 -12.78 -2.81 -16.45
C ALA A 341 -14.18 -2.88 -17.11
N GLN A 342 -15.14 -3.66 -16.59
CA GLN A 342 -16.50 -3.78 -17.15
C GLN A 342 -17.60 -3.29 -16.19
N GLU A 343 -17.43 -3.44 -14.87
CA GLU A 343 -18.40 -3.01 -13.84
C GLU A 343 -18.47 -1.48 -13.68
N ALA A 344 -17.41 -0.75 -14.02
CA ALA A 344 -17.37 0.71 -13.84
C ALA A 344 -18.40 1.46 -14.70
N SER A 345 -18.71 0.96 -15.90
CA SER A 345 -19.71 1.60 -16.76
C SER A 345 -21.14 1.34 -16.29
N GLU A 346 -21.47 0.11 -15.88
CA GLU A 346 -22.80 -0.22 -15.37
C GLU A 346 -23.08 0.44 -14.02
N ARG A 347 -22.07 0.53 -13.15
CA ARG A 347 -22.17 1.22 -11.86
C ARG A 347 -22.30 2.73 -12.01
N PHE A 348 -21.55 3.35 -12.94
CA PHE A 348 -21.74 4.77 -13.25
C PHE A 348 -23.12 5.04 -13.85
N GLU A 349 -23.63 4.17 -14.74
CA GLU A 349 -25.01 4.29 -15.24
C GLU A 349 -26.05 4.14 -14.12
N LEU A 350 -25.87 3.20 -13.20
CA LEU A 350 -26.79 3.00 -12.07
C LEU A 350 -26.77 4.18 -11.11
N GLU A 351 -25.57 4.70 -10.78
CA GLU A 351 -25.39 5.90 -9.98
C GLU A 351 -25.98 7.12 -10.69
N LEU A 352 -25.72 7.31 -11.98
CA LEU A 352 -26.26 8.40 -12.81
C LEU A 352 -27.78 8.33 -12.94
N ASN A 353 -28.37 7.14 -13.10
CA ASN A 353 -29.81 6.94 -13.16
C ASN A 353 -30.50 7.32 -11.83
N LEU A 354 -29.83 7.10 -10.68
CA LEU A 354 -30.29 7.62 -9.40
C LEU A 354 -30.30 9.16 -9.38
N PHE A 355 -29.35 9.83 -10.05
CA PHE A 355 -29.34 11.30 -10.19
C PHE A 355 -30.36 11.83 -11.19
N GLN A 356 -30.58 11.18 -12.33
CA GLN A 356 -31.49 11.70 -13.36
C GLN A 356 -32.96 11.79 -12.89
N THR A 357 -33.30 11.18 -11.74
CA THR A 357 -34.60 11.32 -11.08
C THR A 357 -34.73 12.55 -10.16
N VAL A 358 -33.63 13.26 -9.89
CA VAL A 358 -33.54 14.43 -9.02
C VAL A 358 -32.84 15.57 -9.77
N ASP A 359 -33.24 16.83 -9.57
CA ASP A 359 -32.49 17.96 -10.15
C ASP A 359 -31.03 17.93 -9.63
N LEU A 360 -30.03 18.03 -10.53
CA LEU A 360 -28.60 18.09 -10.18
C LEU A 360 -28.31 19.16 -9.13
N LYS A 361 -29.03 20.29 -9.16
CA LYS A 361 -28.91 21.35 -8.14
C LYS A 361 -29.52 20.95 -6.79
N ALA A 362 -30.59 20.16 -6.78
CA ALA A 362 -31.15 19.59 -5.56
C ALA A 362 -30.24 18.48 -4.99
N ALA A 363 -29.61 17.68 -5.86
CA ALA A 363 -28.66 16.63 -5.49
C ALA A 363 -27.38 17.17 -4.83
N LEU A 364 -26.95 18.39 -5.18
CA LEU A 364 -25.88 19.09 -4.45
C LEU A 364 -26.21 19.20 -2.94
N ASN A 365 -27.47 19.32 -2.54
CA ASN A 365 -27.80 19.42 -1.11
C ASN A 365 -27.74 18.06 -0.37
N SER A 366 -27.51 16.96 -1.09
CA SER A 366 -27.43 15.60 -0.56
C SER A 366 -26.01 15.06 -0.61
N CYS A 367 -25.32 15.04 0.53
CA CYS A 367 -23.90 14.65 0.62
C CYS A 367 -23.64 13.21 0.15
N HIS A 368 -24.46 12.25 0.60
CA HIS A 368 -24.27 10.84 0.28
C HIS A 368 -24.44 10.55 -1.22
N GLN A 369 -25.46 11.16 -1.83
CA GLN A 369 -25.70 11.01 -3.26
C GLN A 369 -24.48 11.60 -4.01
N PHE A 370 -24.11 12.84 -3.70
CA PHE A 370 -23.05 13.51 -4.43
C PHE A 370 -21.68 12.79 -4.38
N GLU A 371 -21.32 12.19 -3.24
CA GLU A 371 -20.08 11.39 -3.14
C GLU A 371 -20.12 10.11 -3.98
N ALA A 372 -21.28 9.46 -4.10
CA ALA A 372 -21.44 8.31 -5.01
C ALA A 372 -21.21 8.72 -6.47
N LEU A 373 -21.81 9.83 -6.92
CA LEU A 373 -21.60 10.37 -8.29
C LEU A 373 -20.13 10.70 -8.56
N LYS A 374 -19.47 11.31 -7.58
CA LYS A 374 -18.04 11.66 -7.65
C LYS A 374 -17.18 10.41 -7.81
N PHE A 375 -17.40 9.41 -6.97
CA PHE A 375 -16.70 8.13 -7.05
C PHE A 375 -16.94 7.44 -8.40
N GLY A 376 -18.19 7.36 -8.84
CA GLY A 376 -18.57 6.79 -10.13
C GLY A 376 -17.91 7.48 -11.32
N LEU A 377 -17.87 8.82 -11.31
CA LEU A 377 -17.21 9.60 -12.36
C LEU A 377 -15.71 9.29 -12.41
N TYR A 378 -15.01 9.29 -11.28
CA TYR A 378 -13.57 8.96 -11.26
C TYR A 378 -13.29 7.56 -11.79
N ARG A 379 -14.09 6.56 -11.39
CA ARG A 379 -13.98 5.18 -11.91
C ARG A 379 -14.27 5.11 -13.41
N PHE A 380 -15.22 5.90 -13.91
CA PHE A 380 -15.56 5.97 -15.32
C PHE A 380 -14.41 6.56 -16.16
N LEU A 381 -13.79 7.64 -15.68
CA LEU A 381 -12.68 8.34 -16.35
C LEU A 381 -11.40 7.51 -16.44
N GLU A 382 -11.22 6.48 -15.60
CA GLU A 382 -10.08 5.56 -15.70
C GLU A 382 -9.90 4.94 -17.09
N ASN A 383 -11.02 4.73 -17.81
CA ASN A 383 -11.03 4.06 -19.11
C ASN A 383 -11.75 4.88 -20.20
N ASN A 384 -12.19 6.10 -19.90
CA ASN A 384 -12.99 6.90 -20.81
C ASN A 384 -12.57 8.37 -20.81
N HIS A 385 -12.74 9.00 -21.97
CA HIS A 385 -12.46 10.41 -22.15
C HIS A 385 -13.46 11.31 -21.38
N LEU A 386 -13.00 12.43 -20.84
CA LEU A 386 -13.80 13.39 -20.04
C LEU A 386 -15.15 13.74 -20.68
N THR A 387 -15.11 14.04 -21.97
CA THR A 387 -16.31 14.51 -22.69
C THR A 387 -17.44 13.49 -22.69
N ARG A 388 -17.14 12.18 -22.64
CA ARG A 388 -18.16 11.14 -22.47
C ARG A 388 -18.84 11.25 -21.11
N GLY A 389 -18.08 11.50 -20.05
CA GLY A 389 -18.62 11.72 -18.71
C GLY A 389 -19.49 12.97 -18.65
N LEU A 390 -19.06 14.06 -19.27
CA LEU A 390 -19.82 15.31 -19.35
C LEU A 390 -21.15 15.14 -20.09
N SER A 391 -21.14 14.51 -21.26
CA SER A 391 -22.36 14.20 -22.01
C SER A 391 -23.30 13.29 -21.23
N LYS A 392 -22.80 12.33 -20.46
CA LYS A 392 -23.64 11.48 -19.59
C LYS A 392 -24.27 12.26 -18.44
N ILE A 393 -23.51 13.12 -17.77
CA ILE A 393 -23.98 13.89 -16.60
C ILE A 393 -25.01 14.95 -17.01
N PHE A 394 -24.73 15.72 -18.05
CA PHE A 394 -25.52 16.89 -18.40
C PHE A 394 -26.43 16.69 -19.62
N GLY A 395 -26.17 15.68 -20.46
CA GLY A 395 -26.84 15.47 -21.75
C GLY A 395 -26.35 16.44 -22.84
N ASP A 396 -26.35 17.74 -22.54
CA ASP A 396 -25.91 18.83 -23.41
C ASP A 396 -25.07 19.84 -22.62
N ARG A 397 -24.10 20.48 -23.30
CA ARG A 397 -23.29 21.58 -22.78
C ARG A 397 -24.12 22.74 -22.25
N GLU A 398 -25.28 23.05 -22.82
CA GLU A 398 -26.14 24.14 -22.32
C GLU A 398 -26.61 23.92 -20.87
N ARG A 399 -26.60 22.67 -20.41
CA ARG A 399 -26.98 22.29 -19.04
C ARG A 399 -25.79 22.23 -18.08
N PHE A 400 -24.58 22.56 -18.56
CA PHE A 400 -23.37 22.57 -17.76
C PHE A 400 -23.49 23.49 -16.56
N ALA A 401 -23.17 22.96 -15.38
CA ALA A 401 -23.15 23.70 -14.12
C ALA A 401 -21.72 23.63 -13.53
N PRO A 402 -20.92 24.71 -13.60
CA PRO A 402 -19.55 24.74 -13.06
C PRO A 402 -19.46 24.31 -11.59
N GLU A 403 -20.44 24.71 -10.77
CA GLU A 403 -20.53 24.35 -9.36
C GLU A 403 -20.62 22.85 -9.13
N VAL A 404 -21.24 22.11 -10.05
CA VAL A 404 -21.35 20.65 -9.99
C VAL A 404 -19.99 20.02 -10.25
N MET A 405 -19.30 20.39 -11.34
CA MET A 405 -18.00 19.79 -11.66
C MET A 405 -16.93 20.11 -10.62
N SER A 406 -16.91 21.36 -10.14
CA SER A 406 -16.00 21.77 -9.07
C SER A 406 -16.17 20.89 -7.84
N ARG A 407 -17.40 20.54 -7.47
CA ARG A 407 -17.66 19.70 -6.31
C ARG A 407 -17.38 18.22 -6.58
N LEU A 408 -17.54 17.76 -7.82
CA LEU A 408 -17.06 16.44 -8.28
C LEU A 408 -15.51 16.38 -8.35
N GLY A 409 -14.82 17.48 -8.05
CA GLY A 409 -13.36 17.55 -8.05
C GLY A 409 -12.75 17.49 -9.45
N VAL A 410 -13.48 17.95 -10.47
CA VAL A 410 -12.96 18.26 -11.80
C VAL A 410 -13.07 19.77 -12.02
N PRO A 411 -11.96 20.49 -12.23
CA PRO A 411 -11.99 21.93 -12.48
C PRO A 411 -12.90 22.25 -13.68
N PRO A 412 -13.89 23.16 -13.52
CA PRO A 412 -14.78 23.55 -14.61
C PRO A 412 -14.05 24.05 -15.86
N GLU A 413 -12.88 24.65 -15.68
CA GLU A 413 -12.02 25.14 -16.76
C GLU A 413 -11.55 24.01 -17.67
N ILE A 414 -11.24 22.83 -17.11
CA ILE A 414 -10.87 21.64 -17.91
C ILE A 414 -12.09 21.12 -18.68
N CYS A 415 -13.29 21.17 -18.10
CA CYS A 415 -14.52 20.79 -18.80
C CYS A 415 -14.88 21.76 -19.94
N LEU A 416 -14.67 23.05 -19.70
CA LEU A 416 -14.95 24.13 -20.65
C LEU A 416 -13.96 24.19 -21.79
N ALA A 417 -12.76 23.62 -21.62
CA ALA A 417 -11.72 23.52 -22.64
C ALA A 417 -12.20 22.83 -23.92
N PHE A 418 -13.18 21.93 -23.83
CA PHE A 418 -13.77 21.29 -25.01
C PHE A 418 -14.88 22.18 -25.55
N SER A 419 -14.76 22.76 -26.74
CA SER A 419 -15.87 23.57 -27.30
C SER A 419 -17.07 22.72 -27.72
N ASP A 420 -16.85 21.42 -27.98
CA ASP A 420 -17.84 20.44 -28.40
C ASP A 420 -17.58 19.10 -27.70
N TRP A 421 -18.51 18.66 -26.84
CA TRP A 421 -18.35 17.43 -26.06
C TRP A 421 -18.49 16.15 -26.90
N GLU A 422 -19.02 16.21 -28.11
CA GLU A 422 -19.02 15.07 -29.05
C GLU A 422 -17.67 14.92 -29.76
N LYS A 423 -16.82 15.96 -29.73
CA LYS A 423 -15.52 15.98 -30.38
C LYS A 423 -14.40 16.14 -29.34
N PRO A 424 -13.81 15.03 -28.86
CA PRO A 424 -12.64 15.06 -27.98
C PRO A 424 -11.50 15.97 -28.45
N ASP A 425 -11.32 16.09 -29.78
CA ASP A 425 -10.26 16.91 -30.37
C ASP A 425 -10.57 18.43 -30.36
N SER A 426 -11.73 18.84 -29.84
CA SER A 426 -12.10 20.26 -29.68
C SER A 426 -11.45 20.94 -28.47
N PHE A 427 -10.46 20.30 -27.86
CA PHE A 427 -9.77 20.76 -26.68
C PHE A 427 -8.98 22.06 -26.95
N SER A 428 -9.20 23.06 -26.12
CA SER A 428 -8.53 24.36 -26.10
C SER A 428 -8.58 24.88 -24.67
N TYR A 429 -7.51 24.66 -23.93
CA TYR A 429 -7.46 24.93 -22.50
C TYR A 429 -6.97 26.35 -22.20
N THR A 430 -7.66 27.05 -21.31
CA THR A 430 -7.18 28.31 -20.73
C THR A 430 -6.71 28.07 -19.30
N GLY A 431 -5.41 28.27 -19.07
CA GLY A 431 -4.79 28.15 -17.75
C GLY A 431 -5.24 29.23 -16.76
N PRO A 432 -4.77 29.16 -15.50
CA PRO A 432 -5.16 30.10 -14.44
C PRO A 432 -4.73 31.55 -14.71
N SER A 433 -3.70 31.75 -15.55
CA SER A 433 -3.32 33.05 -16.08
C SER A 433 -2.78 32.89 -17.50
N GLU A 434 -3.43 33.53 -18.46
CA GLU A 434 -2.92 33.58 -19.83
C GLU A 434 -1.54 34.23 -19.85
N GLY A 435 -0.59 33.66 -20.61
CA GLY A 435 0.76 34.21 -20.78
C GLY A 435 1.67 34.12 -19.55
N PHE A 436 1.27 33.42 -18.47
CA PHE A 436 2.19 33.08 -17.39
C PHE A 436 3.34 32.20 -17.91
N ARG A 437 4.54 32.41 -17.37
CA ARG A 437 5.73 31.60 -17.69
C ARG A 437 6.51 31.30 -16.45
N LEU A 438 6.98 30.06 -16.33
CA LEU A 438 7.89 29.70 -15.25
C LEU A 438 9.19 30.51 -15.28
N ALA A 439 9.72 30.77 -14.10
CA ALA A 439 11.03 31.37 -13.95
C ALA A 439 12.12 30.32 -14.21
N GLU A 440 13.19 30.74 -14.87
CA GLU A 440 14.35 29.88 -15.13
C GLU A 440 15.09 29.54 -13.83
N GLU A 441 15.18 28.25 -13.54
CA GLU A 441 16.00 27.65 -12.49
C GLU A 441 17.24 27.02 -13.15
N SER A 442 18.32 27.79 -13.23
CA SER A 442 19.56 27.36 -13.88
C SER A 442 20.78 28.02 -13.25
N ALA A 443 21.97 27.48 -13.54
CA ALA A 443 23.23 28.08 -13.10
C ALA A 443 23.53 29.42 -13.81
N ARG A 444 22.71 29.85 -14.78
CA ARG A 444 22.78 31.17 -15.40
C ARG A 444 21.97 32.23 -14.67
N SER A 445 20.92 31.83 -13.95
CA SER A 445 19.99 32.77 -13.32
C SER A 445 20.69 33.56 -12.21
N GLU A 446 20.63 34.88 -12.33
CA GLU A 446 20.97 35.77 -11.22
C GLU A 446 19.90 35.64 -10.14
N VAL A 447 20.35 35.38 -8.92
CA VAL A 447 19.49 35.11 -7.76
C VAL A 447 19.62 36.25 -6.79
N GLN A 448 18.52 36.95 -6.53
CA GLN A 448 18.48 38.06 -5.59
C GLN A 448 17.98 37.60 -4.22
N GLN A 449 17.18 36.54 -4.18
CA GLN A 449 16.60 36.03 -2.95
C GLN A 449 16.55 34.50 -2.94
N VAL A 450 16.72 33.90 -1.77
CA VAL A 450 16.48 32.47 -1.53
C VAL A 450 15.35 32.34 -0.52
N ARG A 451 14.31 31.61 -0.88
CA ARG A 451 13.26 31.22 0.05
C ARG A 451 13.68 29.93 0.74
N LEU A 452 13.69 29.92 2.06
CA LEU A 452 13.92 28.73 2.86
C LEU A 452 12.76 28.43 3.78
N GLN A 453 12.56 27.16 4.03
CA GLN A 453 11.54 26.71 4.96
C GLN A 453 12.14 26.22 6.29
N LEU A 454 11.59 26.74 7.39
CA LEU A 454 11.96 26.33 8.75
C LEU A 454 10.82 25.51 9.38
N THR A 455 11.03 24.20 9.56
CA THR A 455 10.03 23.29 10.17
C THR A 455 10.17 23.22 11.70
N GLN A 456 9.05 23.07 12.41
CA GLN A 456 9.02 23.16 13.88
C GLN A 456 9.23 21.81 14.60
N ASP A 457 9.02 20.67 13.93
CA ASP A 457 8.86 19.39 14.64
C ASP A 457 10.11 18.49 14.69
N ALA A 458 11.20 18.75 13.93
CA ALA A 458 12.34 17.81 14.01
C ALA A 458 13.75 18.20 13.53
N PRO A 459 14.13 19.40 13.02
CA PRO A 459 14.42 20.55 13.90
C PRO A 459 14.63 21.93 13.21
N ILE A 460 14.01 22.99 13.73
CA ILE A 460 14.33 24.39 13.35
C ILE A 460 15.85 24.70 13.32
N CYS A 461 16.62 24.05 14.20
CA CYS A 461 18.06 24.18 14.28
C CYS A 461 18.80 23.75 13.00
N LEU A 462 18.35 22.70 12.30
CA LEU A 462 18.98 22.28 11.03
C LEU A 462 18.66 23.29 9.93
N GLY A 463 17.42 23.78 9.87
CA GLY A 463 17.06 24.86 8.94
C GLY A 463 17.89 26.12 9.18
N LEU A 464 18.08 26.52 10.44
CA LEU A 464 18.92 27.65 10.80
C LEU A 464 20.40 27.44 10.50
N ARG A 465 20.93 26.21 10.63
CA ARG A 465 22.29 25.86 10.18
C ARG A 465 22.43 26.02 8.66
N VAL A 466 21.48 25.50 7.89
CA VAL A 466 21.46 25.66 6.42
C VAL A 466 21.40 27.16 6.05
N VAL A 467 20.59 27.96 6.74
CA VAL A 467 20.54 29.43 6.55
C VAL A 467 21.91 30.06 6.83
N ARG A 468 22.55 29.74 7.95
CA ARG A 468 23.90 30.22 8.29
C ARG A 468 24.90 29.88 7.20
N ASP A 469 24.93 28.62 6.76
CA ASP A 469 25.92 28.12 5.82
C ASP A 469 25.71 28.72 4.42
N LEU A 470 24.45 28.93 4.01
CA LEU A 470 24.13 29.66 2.79
C LEU A 470 24.51 31.14 2.87
N MET A 471 24.24 31.82 3.98
CA MET A 471 24.67 33.21 4.19
C MET A 471 26.18 33.36 4.07
N GLN A 472 26.94 32.39 4.60
CA GLN A 472 28.39 32.37 4.51
C GLN A 472 28.87 32.12 3.07
N VAL A 473 28.28 31.15 2.37
CA VAL A 473 28.73 30.71 1.04
C VAL A 473 28.30 31.66 -0.09
N LEU A 474 27.10 32.22 0.02
CA LEU A 474 26.52 33.14 -0.95
C LEU A 474 26.85 34.60 -0.65
N GLY A 475 27.17 34.92 0.61
CA GLY A 475 27.52 36.26 1.05
C GLY A 475 26.32 37.20 1.19
N GLY A 476 26.60 38.48 1.48
CA GLY A 476 25.59 39.51 1.71
C GLY A 476 24.89 40.05 0.45
N GLU A 477 24.97 39.37 -0.69
CA GLU A 477 24.34 39.80 -1.95
C GLU A 477 22.91 39.25 -2.11
N ILE A 478 22.53 38.25 -1.32
CA ILE A 478 21.25 37.54 -1.44
C ILE A 478 20.36 37.82 -0.21
N ASP A 479 19.08 38.04 -0.46
CA ASP A 479 18.04 38.16 0.57
C ASP A 479 17.46 36.78 0.91
N PHE A 480 16.98 36.60 2.13
CA PHE A 480 16.43 35.34 2.63
C PHE A 480 14.97 35.52 3.02
N CYS A 481 14.10 34.72 2.42
CA CYS A 481 12.68 34.63 2.80
C CYS A 481 12.46 33.34 3.59
N LEU A 482 12.34 33.46 4.92
CA LEU A 482 12.22 32.33 5.83
C LEU A 482 10.75 32.05 6.12
N THR A 483 10.21 30.96 5.58
CA THR A 483 8.84 30.55 5.84
C THR A 483 8.77 29.76 7.16
N VAL A 484 7.82 30.15 8.02
CA VAL A 484 7.70 29.68 9.40
C VAL A 484 6.23 29.39 9.75
N LYS A 485 5.97 28.50 10.72
CA LYS A 485 4.60 28.19 11.20
C LYS A 485 4.01 29.34 12.05
N PRO A 486 2.68 29.41 12.25
CA PRO A 486 2.06 30.43 13.09
C PRO A 486 2.51 30.26 14.54
N GLY A 487 2.79 31.37 15.23
CA GLY A 487 3.31 31.34 16.60
C GLY A 487 4.82 31.11 16.69
N PHE A 488 5.54 31.40 15.59
CA PHE A 488 7.00 31.39 15.55
C PHE A 488 7.59 32.56 16.35
N GLU A 489 8.60 32.29 17.18
CA GLU A 489 9.25 33.33 17.99
C GLU A 489 10.33 34.06 17.15
N GLU A 490 9.87 35.05 16.38
CA GLU A 490 10.72 35.82 15.46
C GLU A 490 11.83 36.59 16.18
N SER A 491 11.53 37.18 17.34
CA SER A 491 12.45 38.05 18.08
C SER A 491 13.72 37.33 18.54
N SER A 492 13.60 36.11 19.05
CA SER A 492 14.72 35.29 19.52
C SER A 492 15.48 34.69 18.35
N THR A 493 14.78 34.33 17.27
CA THR A 493 15.46 33.83 16.07
C THR A 493 16.28 34.93 15.41
N ARG A 494 15.75 36.16 15.28
CA ARG A 494 16.52 37.31 14.77
C ARG A 494 17.78 37.57 15.60
N ARG A 495 17.69 37.55 16.93
CA ARG A 495 18.86 37.69 17.83
C ARG A 495 19.92 36.62 17.61
N LEU A 496 19.53 35.41 17.21
CA LEU A 496 20.46 34.36 16.82
C LEU A 496 21.08 34.64 15.45
N LEU A 497 20.27 35.02 14.45
CA LEU A 497 20.75 35.33 13.10
C LEU A 497 21.73 36.51 13.09
N GLU A 498 21.60 37.49 13.98
CA GLU A 498 22.56 38.60 14.17
C GLU A 498 24.00 38.12 14.44
N GLN A 499 24.17 36.88 14.89
CA GLN A 499 25.49 36.28 15.15
C GLN A 499 26.08 35.58 13.91
N PHE A 500 25.31 35.42 12.83
CA PHE A 500 25.77 34.71 11.63
C PHE A 500 26.59 35.65 10.73
N GLU A 501 27.70 35.12 10.22
CA GLU A 501 28.51 35.82 9.23
C GLU A 501 27.68 36.04 7.94
N GLY A 502 27.68 37.27 7.42
CA GLY A 502 26.88 37.65 6.24
C GLY A 502 25.44 38.07 6.53
N TYR A 503 24.98 38.03 7.79
CA TYR A 503 23.64 38.48 8.15
C TYR A 503 23.40 39.97 7.86
N ARG A 504 22.25 40.28 7.26
CA ARG A 504 21.73 41.63 7.07
C ARG A 504 20.30 41.69 7.56
N LYS A 505 20.01 42.62 8.48
CA LYS A 505 18.67 42.77 9.06
C LYS A 505 17.58 42.96 8.00
N GLU A 506 17.84 43.84 7.03
CA GLU A 506 16.92 44.12 5.92
C GLU A 506 16.91 43.00 4.86
N GLY A 507 17.91 42.12 4.88
CA GLY A 507 18.02 40.99 3.96
C GLY A 507 17.36 39.71 4.47
N VAL A 508 16.65 39.73 5.60
CA VAL A 508 15.93 38.56 6.13
C VAL A 508 14.49 38.91 6.47
N THR A 509 13.56 38.27 5.74
CA THR A 509 12.12 38.40 5.94
C THR A 509 11.57 37.08 6.49
N PHE A 510 10.74 37.15 7.52
CA PHE A 510 9.98 36.01 8.00
C PHE A 510 8.58 36.03 7.43
N PHE A 511 8.08 34.83 7.13
CA PHE A 511 6.78 34.66 6.51
C PHE A 511 6.01 33.53 7.19
N GLU A 512 4.97 33.88 7.95
CA GLU A 512 4.10 32.88 8.60
C GLU A 512 3.12 32.22 7.61
N HIS A 513 3.10 30.88 7.58
CA HIS A 513 2.17 30.07 6.79
C HIS A 513 1.23 29.27 7.70
N GLY A 514 0.02 28.95 7.23
CA GLY A 514 -1.05 28.40 8.09
C GLY A 514 -0.99 26.92 8.49
N HIS A 515 -0.09 26.08 7.95
CA HIS A 515 -0.24 24.60 8.01
C HIS A 515 1.07 23.80 8.17
N GLN A 516 0.97 22.49 8.44
CA GLN A 516 2.08 21.69 9.03
C GLN A 516 3.16 21.15 8.07
N THR A 517 2.92 20.97 6.77
CA THR A 517 3.89 20.28 5.89
C THR A 517 4.05 20.97 4.55
N LEU A 518 5.30 21.23 4.20
CA LEU A 518 5.77 21.57 2.86
C LEU A 518 7.04 20.72 2.71
N PHE A 519 6.90 19.49 2.26
CA PHE A 519 8.03 18.75 1.68
C PHE A 519 7.80 18.73 0.17
N ALA A 520 8.81 18.34 -0.62
CA ALA A 520 8.92 18.47 -2.09
C ALA A 520 7.68 18.18 -2.97
N GLN A 521 6.65 17.52 -2.42
CA GLN A 521 5.32 17.35 -3.02
C GLN A 521 4.57 18.69 -3.24
N ASP A 522 4.87 19.73 -2.44
CA ASP A 522 4.06 20.98 -2.36
C ASP A 522 4.80 22.25 -2.85
N ASN A 523 5.95 22.12 -3.53
CA ASN A 523 6.75 23.29 -3.91
C ASN A 523 6.07 24.09 -5.03
N ALA A 524 5.54 25.26 -4.65
CA ALA A 524 5.13 26.30 -5.58
C ALA A 524 6.30 26.73 -6.47
N ARG A 525 6.06 26.85 -7.77
CA ARG A 525 7.04 27.26 -8.77
C ARG A 525 6.92 28.75 -9.06
N LEU A 526 8.05 29.45 -9.04
CA LEU A 526 8.08 30.86 -9.39
C LEU A 526 7.85 31.03 -10.89
N GLY A 527 7.13 32.08 -11.26
CA GLY A 527 7.03 32.53 -12.63
C GLY A 527 6.64 33.99 -12.73
N TYR A 528 6.34 34.40 -13.95
CA TYR A 528 6.03 35.77 -14.32
C TYR A 528 4.68 35.84 -15.01
N LEU A 529 3.84 36.77 -14.56
CA LEU A 529 2.63 37.19 -15.25
C LEU A 529 2.98 37.94 -16.55
N PRO A 530 2.04 38.11 -17.49
CA PRO A 530 2.27 38.90 -18.71
C PRO A 530 2.71 40.34 -18.44
N SER A 531 2.32 40.92 -17.30
CA SER A 531 2.76 42.25 -16.85
C SER A 531 4.25 42.31 -16.48
N GLY A 532 4.90 41.15 -16.29
CA GLY A 532 6.25 41.02 -15.72
C GLY A 532 6.25 40.84 -14.21
N ASP A 533 5.09 40.93 -13.54
CA ASP A 533 4.98 40.72 -12.10
C ASP A 533 5.24 39.25 -11.74
N ARG A 534 5.86 39.02 -10.58
CA ARG A 534 6.15 37.67 -10.06
C ARG A 534 4.89 37.02 -9.52
N ALA A 535 4.73 35.73 -9.76
CA ALA A 535 3.67 34.92 -9.18
C ALA A 535 4.17 33.50 -8.84
N LEU A 536 3.50 32.84 -7.91
CA LEU A 536 3.74 31.45 -7.55
C LEU A 536 2.67 30.56 -8.16
N LEU A 537 3.07 29.63 -9.02
CA LEU A 537 2.21 28.55 -9.50
C LEU A 537 2.24 27.41 -8.48
N VAL A 538 1.10 27.14 -7.84
CA VAL A 538 0.95 26.01 -6.89
C VAL A 538 0.24 24.84 -7.58
N PRO A 539 0.57 23.58 -7.22
CA PRO A 539 -0.17 22.42 -7.68
C PRO A 539 -1.68 22.51 -7.38
N GLY A 540 -2.51 22.11 -8.33
CA GLY A 540 -3.96 22.27 -8.26
C GLY A 540 -4.70 21.21 -7.47
N ALA A 541 -4.11 20.04 -7.36
CA ALA A 541 -4.73 18.84 -6.83
C ALA A 541 -3.92 18.26 -5.69
N LEU A 542 -3.87 19.00 -4.60
CA LEU A 542 -3.62 18.38 -3.31
C LEU A 542 -4.89 17.59 -2.97
N SER A 543 -4.70 16.33 -2.57
CA SER A 543 -5.75 15.40 -2.11
C SER A 543 -6.80 16.12 -1.26
N PRO A 544 -8.09 15.73 -1.25
CA PRO A 544 -9.08 16.29 -0.31
C PRO A 544 -8.68 16.15 1.18
N HIS A 545 -7.68 15.31 1.52
CA HIS A 545 -7.05 15.23 2.85
C HIS A 545 -5.94 16.26 3.09
N ARG A 546 -5.54 17.01 2.07
CA ARG A 546 -4.61 18.13 2.10
C ARG A 546 -5.28 19.25 1.30
N PRO A 547 -6.20 20.02 1.92
CA PRO A 547 -6.76 21.19 1.27
C PRO A 547 -5.63 22.11 0.78
N SER A 548 -5.95 23.10 -0.03
CA SER A 548 -5.11 24.17 -0.60
C SER A 548 -4.35 25.06 0.42
N ASP A 549 -3.90 24.46 1.52
CA ASP A 549 -3.36 24.97 2.77
C ASP A 549 -1.96 25.58 2.66
N VAL A 550 -1.47 25.75 1.44
CA VAL A 550 -0.09 26.10 1.18
C VAL A 550 -0.08 27.47 0.52
N LEU A 551 0.21 28.49 1.34
CA LEU A 551 0.59 29.86 0.96
C LEU A 551 -0.51 30.94 0.86
N TYR A 552 -1.72 30.83 1.43
CA TYR A 552 -2.73 31.92 1.38
C TYR A 552 -2.22 33.34 1.70
N SER A 553 -1.13 33.47 2.46
CA SER A 553 -0.51 34.74 2.82
C SER A 553 0.70 35.15 1.97
N ALA A 554 1.14 34.43 0.92
CA ALA A 554 2.46 34.69 0.28
C ALA A 554 2.65 36.15 -0.15
N PRO A 555 3.88 36.70 -0.08
CA PRO A 555 4.16 38.06 -0.53
C PRO A 555 4.02 38.23 -2.06
N LEU A 556 3.67 37.17 -2.77
CA LEU A 556 3.48 37.11 -4.21
C LEU A 556 2.07 36.59 -4.53
N PRO A 557 1.43 37.06 -5.63
CA PRO A 557 0.23 36.45 -6.19
C PRO A 557 0.39 34.93 -6.36
N ILE A 558 -0.68 34.18 -6.02
CA ILE A 558 -0.71 32.73 -6.16
C ILE A 558 -1.66 32.36 -7.29
N LEU A 559 -1.14 31.56 -8.21
CA LEU A 559 -1.89 30.91 -9.26
C LEU A 559 -2.06 29.44 -8.89
N SER A 560 -3.30 29.01 -8.71
CA SER A 560 -3.59 27.59 -8.53
C SER A 560 -3.66 26.92 -9.89
N SER A 561 -2.70 26.03 -10.16
CA SER A 561 -2.77 25.11 -11.29
C SER A 561 -4.11 24.37 -11.28
N ARG A 562 -4.60 23.91 -12.44
CA ARG A 562 -5.71 22.96 -12.50
C ARG A 562 -5.24 21.54 -12.76
N LEU A 563 -3.93 21.30 -12.80
CA LEU A 563 -3.32 20.03 -13.16
C LEU A 563 -2.76 19.32 -11.93
N HIS A 564 -2.55 18.01 -12.06
CA HIS A 564 -1.97 17.17 -11.01
C HIS A 564 -0.47 17.04 -11.25
N TRP A 565 0.33 17.67 -10.40
CA TRP A 565 1.77 17.59 -10.45
C TRP A 565 2.38 17.89 -9.09
N GLU A 566 3.67 17.61 -8.96
CA GLU A 566 4.42 17.88 -7.75
C GLU A 566 5.64 18.73 -8.07
N GLY A 567 6.05 19.57 -7.12
CA GLY A 567 7.16 20.50 -7.28
C GLY A 567 8.39 19.87 -7.93
N GLY A 568 8.97 18.84 -7.30
CA GLY A 568 10.16 18.13 -7.77
C GLY A 568 10.01 17.44 -9.14
N ASN A 569 8.80 17.40 -9.71
CA ASN A 569 8.54 16.88 -11.05
C ASN A 569 8.52 17.93 -12.16
N LEU A 570 8.62 19.23 -11.85
CA LEU A 570 8.59 20.32 -12.82
C LEU A 570 9.92 21.09 -12.81
N LEU A 571 10.71 20.98 -13.87
CA LEU A 571 12.02 21.66 -13.97
C LEU A 571 12.04 22.57 -15.20
N PHE A 572 12.53 23.80 -15.07
CA PHE A 572 12.63 24.72 -16.20
C PHE A 572 13.93 25.52 -16.14
N ASP A 573 14.76 25.41 -17.17
CA ASP A 573 16.07 26.07 -17.23
C ASP A 573 16.13 27.21 -18.27
N GLY A 574 14.97 27.74 -18.68
CA GLY A 574 14.89 28.76 -19.72
C GLY A 574 14.97 28.20 -21.15
N HIS A 575 15.51 26.99 -21.33
CA HIS A 575 15.59 26.32 -22.63
C HIS A 575 14.47 25.28 -22.82
N ARG A 576 14.28 24.36 -21.87
CA ARG A 576 13.16 23.40 -21.90
C ARG A 576 12.50 23.28 -20.54
N LEU A 577 11.19 23.16 -20.57
CA LEU A 577 10.42 22.62 -19.47
C LEU A 577 10.56 21.09 -19.50
N CYS A 578 10.96 20.50 -18.39
CA CYS A 578 10.96 19.05 -18.18
C CYS A 578 9.88 18.70 -17.15
N ILE A 579 9.18 17.61 -17.39
CA ILE A 579 8.17 17.08 -16.47
C ILE A 579 8.35 15.58 -16.25
N GLY A 580 8.14 15.14 -15.01
CA GLY A 580 8.08 13.72 -14.68
C GLY A 580 6.87 13.02 -15.31
N ALA A 581 7.05 11.82 -15.83
CA ALA A 581 5.98 11.01 -16.43
C ALA A 581 4.81 10.74 -15.47
N ASN A 582 5.08 10.64 -14.17
CA ASN A 582 4.05 10.41 -13.15
C ASN A 582 3.03 11.56 -13.09
N SER A 583 3.46 12.83 -13.17
CA SER A 583 2.54 13.98 -13.14
C SER A 583 1.65 14.04 -14.39
N VAL A 584 2.19 13.68 -15.55
CA VAL A 584 1.41 13.57 -16.79
C VAL A 584 0.38 12.44 -16.67
N ALA A 585 0.80 11.26 -16.23
CA ALA A 585 -0.07 10.11 -16.05
C ALA A 585 -1.20 10.36 -15.05
N GLN A 586 -0.91 11.03 -13.93
CA GLN A 586 -1.90 11.37 -12.91
C GLN A 586 -2.94 12.36 -13.44
N THR A 587 -2.49 13.40 -14.17
CA THR A 587 -3.39 14.36 -14.82
C THR A 587 -4.28 13.67 -15.86
N MET A 588 -3.71 12.80 -16.70
CA MET A 588 -4.47 12.03 -17.68
C MET A 588 -5.54 11.15 -17.02
N ARG A 589 -5.17 10.38 -15.99
CA ARG A 589 -6.07 9.45 -15.30
C ARG A 589 -7.19 10.18 -14.56
N HIS A 590 -6.85 11.24 -13.83
CA HIS A 590 -7.83 11.95 -12.98
C HIS A 590 -8.88 12.69 -13.79
N TYR A 591 -8.51 13.22 -14.96
CA TYR A 591 -9.42 13.97 -15.81
C TYR A 591 -9.94 13.19 -17.02
N GLY A 592 -9.39 12.02 -17.35
CA GLY A 592 -9.73 11.31 -18.59
C GLY A 592 -9.27 12.07 -19.84
N LEU A 593 -8.08 12.69 -19.79
CA LEU A 593 -7.47 13.40 -20.92
C LEU A 593 -6.53 12.47 -21.71
N THR A 594 -6.35 12.76 -22.99
CA THR A 594 -5.29 12.14 -23.80
C THR A 594 -3.92 12.70 -23.41
N PHE A 595 -2.86 12.01 -23.83
CA PHE A 595 -1.48 12.45 -23.60
C PHE A 595 -1.23 13.86 -24.19
N ASP A 596 -1.64 14.11 -25.42
CA ASP A 596 -1.42 15.40 -26.08
C ASP A 596 -2.20 16.54 -25.43
N GLN A 597 -3.44 16.28 -25.00
CA GLN A 597 -4.26 17.27 -24.26
C GLN A 597 -3.63 17.59 -22.90
N ALA A 598 -3.13 16.59 -22.18
CA ALA A 598 -2.42 16.82 -20.92
C ALA A 598 -1.15 17.67 -21.13
N LEU A 599 -0.35 17.36 -22.17
CA LEU A 599 0.83 18.17 -22.50
C LEU A 599 0.49 19.58 -22.96
N GLU A 600 -0.60 19.77 -23.70
CA GLU A 600 -1.11 21.08 -24.09
C GLU A 600 -1.54 21.88 -22.87
N ALA A 601 -2.26 21.26 -21.92
CA ALA A 601 -2.66 21.91 -20.69
C ALA A 601 -1.44 22.36 -19.86
N PHE A 602 -0.44 21.46 -19.69
CA PHE A 602 0.83 21.83 -19.03
C PHE A 602 1.55 22.94 -19.80
N ALA A 603 1.55 22.90 -21.13
CA ALA A 603 2.16 23.94 -21.94
C ALA A 603 1.53 25.32 -21.69
N THR A 604 0.20 25.36 -21.57
CA THR A 604 -0.55 26.58 -21.28
C THR A 604 -0.26 27.09 -19.87
N GLU A 605 -0.27 26.24 -18.83
CA GLU A 605 -0.05 26.70 -17.45
C GLU A 605 1.40 27.03 -17.14
N CYS A 606 2.35 26.40 -17.81
CA CYS A 606 3.78 26.56 -17.52
C CYS A 606 4.50 27.50 -18.51
N GLY A 607 3.83 27.86 -19.62
CA GLY A 607 4.37 28.77 -20.64
C GLY A 607 5.27 28.08 -21.69
N GLY A 608 5.24 26.76 -21.80
CA GLY A 608 6.00 26.01 -22.81
C GLY A 608 5.73 24.52 -22.79
N ARG A 609 5.77 23.86 -23.97
CA ARG A 609 5.48 22.42 -24.07
C ARG A 609 6.55 21.58 -23.33
N PRO A 610 6.16 20.75 -22.35
CA PRO A 610 7.12 20.01 -21.55
C PRO A 610 7.75 18.83 -22.32
N LEU A 611 9.02 18.57 -22.02
CA LEU A 611 9.72 17.32 -22.30
C LEU A 611 9.43 16.33 -21.17
N VAL A 612 8.79 15.21 -21.49
CA VAL A 612 8.47 14.18 -20.49
C VAL A 612 9.69 13.30 -20.23
N LEU A 613 10.03 13.10 -18.96
CA LEU A 613 11.07 12.18 -18.53
C LEU A 613 10.43 10.97 -17.84
N GLY A 614 10.61 9.79 -18.45
CA GLY A 614 10.04 8.52 -18.00
C GLY A 614 8.99 7.94 -18.95
N SER A 615 8.37 6.85 -18.53
CA SER A 615 7.33 6.14 -19.28
C SER A 615 5.95 6.41 -18.67
N VAL A 616 5.14 7.22 -19.36
CA VAL A 616 3.75 7.52 -18.95
C VAL A 616 2.90 6.25 -18.91
N GLU A 617 3.12 5.31 -19.83
CA GLU A 617 2.42 4.03 -19.85
C GLU A 617 2.69 3.21 -18.58
N ALA A 618 3.96 3.09 -18.20
CA ALA A 618 4.33 2.38 -16.97
C ALA A 618 3.81 3.12 -15.72
N SER A 619 3.81 4.45 -15.72
CA SER A 619 3.20 5.26 -14.66
C SER A 619 1.70 4.98 -14.53
N LEU A 620 0.95 4.99 -15.64
CA LEU A 620 -0.48 4.69 -15.67
C LEU A 620 -0.78 3.28 -15.15
N GLN A 621 -0.01 2.28 -15.59
CA GLN A 621 -0.16 0.91 -15.13
C GLN A 621 0.08 0.80 -13.62
N LYS A 622 1.07 1.50 -13.07
CA LYS A 622 1.35 1.47 -11.63
C LYS A 622 0.33 2.22 -10.79
N ILE A 623 -0.22 3.33 -11.29
CA ILE A 623 -1.35 3.99 -10.62
C ILE A 623 -2.52 3.01 -10.56
N ALA A 624 -2.81 2.30 -11.65
CA ALA A 624 -3.84 1.27 -11.68
C ALA A 624 -3.53 0.07 -10.76
N ASP A 625 -2.27 -0.36 -10.66
CA ASP A 625 -1.84 -1.45 -9.78
C ASP A 625 -1.94 -1.08 -8.29
N GLY A 626 -1.51 0.14 -7.92
CA GLY A 626 -1.60 0.66 -6.57
C GLY A 626 -3.04 0.81 -6.09
N GLU A 627 -3.93 1.28 -6.96
CA GLU A 627 -5.37 1.32 -6.68
C GLU A 627 -6.00 -0.08 -6.62
N ARG A 628 -5.44 -1.10 -7.29
CA ARG A 628 -5.87 -2.50 -7.17
C ARG A 628 -5.31 -3.21 -5.93
N GLY A 629 -4.61 -2.48 -5.06
CA GLY A 629 -3.96 -3.02 -3.87
C GLY A 629 -2.82 -3.99 -4.18
N LEU A 630 -2.28 -3.97 -5.41
CA LEU A 630 -1.05 -4.67 -5.75
C LEU A 630 0.13 -3.91 -5.14
N LYS A 631 1.18 -4.62 -4.70
CA LYS A 631 2.40 -3.99 -4.19
C LYS A 631 3.04 -3.14 -5.31
N THR A 632 3.02 -1.83 -5.17
CA THR A 632 3.85 -0.92 -5.95
C THR A 632 5.16 -0.71 -5.19
N SER A 633 6.31 -1.00 -5.79
CA SER A 633 7.58 -0.53 -5.23
C SER A 633 7.62 0.98 -5.42
N HIS A 634 8.07 1.69 -4.39
CA HIS A 634 8.16 3.14 -4.46
C HIS A 634 9.29 3.54 -5.42
N ALA A 635 9.05 4.60 -6.19
CA ALA A 635 10.01 5.33 -7.02
C ALA A 635 10.45 4.71 -8.36
N VAL A 636 10.87 3.45 -8.47
CA VAL A 636 11.61 2.97 -9.68
C VAL A 636 10.77 2.18 -10.70
N ASP A 637 9.69 1.51 -10.27
CA ASP A 637 8.90 0.67 -11.20
C ASP A 637 7.77 1.46 -11.91
N GLY A 638 7.62 2.75 -11.61
CA GLY A 638 6.58 3.66 -12.12
C GLY A 638 6.86 4.28 -13.47
N GLY A 639 7.85 3.79 -14.22
CA GLY A 639 8.31 4.44 -15.44
C GLY A 639 9.15 5.71 -15.21
N GLN A 640 9.32 6.13 -13.96
CA GLN A 640 10.21 7.21 -13.53
C GLN A 640 11.32 6.59 -12.67
N ALA A 641 12.54 7.14 -12.66
CA ALA A 641 13.64 6.56 -11.89
C ALA A 641 13.53 6.81 -10.38
N ASP A 642 12.88 7.91 -9.99
CA ASP A 642 12.43 8.20 -8.64
C ASP A 642 11.04 8.87 -8.68
N PHE A 643 10.45 9.17 -7.52
CA PHE A 643 9.17 9.89 -7.44
C PHE A 643 9.27 11.33 -7.94
N HIS A 644 10.45 11.96 -7.79
CA HIS A 644 10.76 13.30 -8.28
C HIS A 644 11.97 13.27 -9.23
N ILE A 645 11.84 13.89 -10.40
CA ILE A 645 12.94 13.96 -11.36
C ILE A 645 14.08 14.90 -10.92
N ASP A 646 13.84 15.83 -9.99
CA ASP A 646 14.86 16.73 -9.43
C ASP A 646 15.95 15.99 -8.62
N LEU A 647 15.68 14.75 -8.21
CA LEU A 647 16.67 13.88 -7.59
C LEU A 647 17.53 13.18 -8.66
N ASP A 648 17.04 13.03 -9.87
CA ASP A 648 17.70 12.29 -10.95
C ASP A 648 18.31 13.19 -12.02
N VAL A 649 17.83 14.43 -12.13
CA VAL A 649 18.23 15.42 -13.12
C VAL A 649 18.34 16.79 -12.49
N CYS A 650 19.46 17.45 -12.70
CA CYS A 650 19.65 18.86 -12.39
C CYS A 650 19.94 19.62 -13.68
N LEU A 651 19.02 20.50 -14.09
CA LEU A 651 19.21 21.34 -15.26
C LEU A 651 20.13 22.52 -14.89
N LEU A 652 21.21 22.71 -15.66
CA LEU A 652 22.20 23.75 -15.41
C LEU A 652 22.01 24.98 -16.33
N GLY A 653 21.08 24.90 -17.29
CA GLY A 653 21.03 25.84 -18.40
C GLY A 653 22.27 25.69 -19.27
N ALA A 654 22.65 26.71 -20.03
CA ALA A 654 23.87 26.67 -20.85
C ALA A 654 25.01 27.48 -20.21
N PRO A 655 25.94 26.91 -19.44
CA PRO A 655 26.83 27.71 -18.59
C PRO A 655 27.60 28.86 -19.30
N GLY A 656 27.99 28.70 -20.57
CA GLY A 656 28.51 29.78 -21.43
C GLY A 656 27.51 30.34 -22.46
N VAL A 657 27.69 31.59 -22.88
CA VAL A 657 26.85 32.24 -23.93
C VAL A 657 27.03 31.52 -25.28
N GLY A 658 25.94 31.09 -25.90
CA GLY A 658 25.96 30.37 -27.19
C GLY A 658 26.33 28.88 -27.09
N GLU A 659 26.57 28.36 -25.89
CA GLU A 659 26.79 26.93 -25.65
C GLU A 659 25.47 26.15 -25.58
N PRO A 660 25.48 24.84 -25.88
CA PRO A 660 24.32 24.00 -25.66
C PRO A 660 23.97 23.92 -24.16
N PRO A 661 22.69 23.75 -23.81
CA PRO A 661 22.27 23.56 -22.43
C PRO A 661 22.84 22.26 -21.87
N VAL A 662 23.11 22.25 -20.57
CA VAL A 662 23.72 21.14 -19.85
C VAL A 662 22.74 20.62 -18.80
N ALA A 663 22.62 19.31 -18.73
CA ALA A 663 21.92 18.62 -17.66
C ALA A 663 22.89 17.69 -16.94
N ALA A 664 22.93 17.78 -15.61
CA ALA A 664 23.55 16.76 -14.77
C ALA A 664 22.52 15.64 -14.53
N LEU A 665 22.96 14.39 -14.69
CA LEU A 665 22.12 13.19 -14.59
C LEU A 665 22.75 12.18 -13.63
N ALA A 666 21.94 11.55 -12.80
CA ALA A 666 22.40 10.59 -11.81
C ALA A 666 23.02 9.37 -12.48
N ASP A 667 24.11 8.87 -11.91
CA ASP A 667 24.83 7.71 -12.41
C ASP A 667 25.08 6.69 -11.30
N PRO A 668 24.15 5.72 -11.12
CA PRO A 668 24.27 4.72 -10.08
C PRO A 668 25.44 3.75 -10.30
N GLU A 669 25.81 3.49 -11.57
CA GLU A 669 26.94 2.63 -11.91
C GLU A 669 28.27 3.29 -11.56
N ALA A 670 28.43 4.58 -11.87
CA ALA A 670 29.61 5.33 -11.46
C ALA A 670 29.68 5.48 -9.93
N GLY A 671 28.53 5.64 -9.27
CA GLY A 671 28.41 5.66 -7.82
C GLY A 671 28.93 4.39 -7.16
N PHE A 672 28.66 3.23 -7.75
CA PHE A 672 29.11 1.93 -7.23
C PHE A 672 30.63 1.84 -7.05
N ASN A 673 31.42 2.56 -7.84
CA ASN A 673 32.89 2.62 -7.69
C ASN A 673 33.35 3.23 -6.35
N TYR A 674 32.46 3.91 -5.64
CA TYR A 674 32.72 4.55 -4.34
C TYR A 674 32.04 3.81 -3.18
N LEU A 675 31.50 2.61 -3.43
CA LEU A 675 30.88 1.79 -2.38
C LEU A 675 31.81 1.60 -1.18
N GLN A 676 33.09 1.27 -1.43
CA GLN A 676 34.04 1.03 -0.34
C GLN A 676 34.24 2.27 0.54
N ASP A 677 34.32 3.46 -0.05
CA ASP A 677 34.50 4.72 0.68
C ASP A 677 33.34 4.97 1.66
N ILE A 678 32.12 4.53 1.29
CA ILE A 678 30.95 4.57 2.18
C ILE A 678 31.05 3.50 3.25
N LEU A 679 31.38 2.25 2.90
CA LEU A 679 31.48 1.15 3.85
C LEU A 679 32.52 1.41 4.95
N ASP A 680 33.54 2.20 4.64
CA ASP A 680 34.60 2.62 5.56
C ASP A 680 34.13 3.71 6.55
N CYS A 681 33.01 4.39 6.28
CA CYS A 681 32.43 5.39 7.16
C CYS A 681 31.74 4.72 8.37
N SER A 682 32.52 4.49 9.43
CA SER A 682 32.08 3.70 10.59
C SER A 682 30.82 4.25 11.27
N ASP A 683 30.65 5.58 11.32
CA ASP A 683 29.51 6.26 11.94
C ASP A 683 28.19 5.94 11.26
N LEU A 684 28.21 5.60 9.96
CA LEU A 684 27.00 5.27 9.18
C LEU A 684 26.40 3.93 9.59
N PHE A 685 27.23 3.01 10.08
CA PHE A 685 26.84 1.63 10.38
C PHE A 685 26.83 1.34 11.89
N GLN A 686 26.98 2.36 12.73
CA GLN A 686 26.89 2.24 14.18
C GLN A 686 25.56 2.76 14.73
N GLY A 687 25.13 2.21 15.87
CA GLY A 687 23.89 2.64 16.55
C GLY A 687 22.60 2.18 15.86
N HIS A 688 22.66 1.17 15.00
CA HIS A 688 21.52 0.49 14.39
C HIS A 688 21.04 -0.68 15.25
N PHE A 689 19.82 -1.16 14.98
CA PHE A 689 19.34 -2.45 15.51
C PHE A 689 20.19 -3.63 15.00
N PHE A 690 20.76 -3.52 13.80
CA PHE A 690 21.71 -4.48 13.24
C PHE A 690 23.12 -4.25 13.75
N SER A 691 23.92 -5.31 13.79
CA SER A 691 25.37 -5.16 13.94
C SER A 691 25.96 -4.36 12.76
N PRO A 692 27.11 -3.69 12.94
CA PRO A 692 27.74 -2.94 11.84
C PRO A 692 28.08 -3.78 10.61
N ALA A 693 28.26 -5.09 10.76
CA ALA A 693 28.48 -6.01 9.64
C ALA A 693 27.20 -6.26 8.85
N GLU A 694 26.10 -6.58 9.55
CA GLU A 694 24.78 -6.79 8.95
C GLU A 694 24.28 -5.52 8.26
N ALA A 695 24.45 -4.35 8.88
CA ALA A 695 24.05 -3.07 8.29
C ALA A 695 24.78 -2.78 6.96
N ARG A 696 26.06 -3.13 6.86
CA ARG A 696 26.86 -3.02 5.62
C ARG A 696 26.37 -4.00 4.55
N GLU A 697 26.09 -5.25 4.92
CA GLU A 697 25.58 -6.25 3.98
C GLU A 697 24.21 -5.84 3.42
N HIS A 698 23.32 -5.32 4.28
CA HIS A 698 22.04 -4.78 3.86
C HIS A 698 22.20 -3.56 2.93
N PHE A 699 23.13 -2.65 3.23
CA PHE A 699 23.42 -1.51 2.38
C PHE A 699 23.87 -1.94 0.98
N CYS A 700 24.84 -2.86 0.89
CA CYS A 700 25.36 -3.35 -0.40
C CYS A 700 24.24 -3.95 -1.26
N ARG A 701 23.44 -4.86 -0.70
CA ARG A 701 22.32 -5.49 -1.43
C ARG A 701 21.29 -4.46 -1.91
N ASN A 702 20.99 -3.47 -1.10
CA ASN A 702 20.05 -2.40 -1.48
C ASN A 702 20.60 -1.49 -2.56
N LEU A 703 21.90 -1.19 -2.53
CA LEU A 703 22.54 -0.41 -3.57
C LEU A 703 22.58 -1.18 -4.89
N GLU A 704 22.96 -2.47 -4.87
CA GLU A 704 22.95 -3.33 -6.06
C GLU A 704 21.55 -3.38 -6.70
N ASN A 705 20.50 -3.55 -5.89
CA ASN A 705 19.12 -3.49 -6.35
C ASN A 705 18.75 -2.12 -6.94
N SER A 706 19.22 -1.03 -6.34
CA SER A 706 18.99 0.33 -6.85
C SER A 706 19.64 0.56 -8.21
N VAL A 707 20.91 0.15 -8.36
CA VAL A 707 21.63 0.22 -9.63
C VAL A 707 20.88 -0.57 -10.70
N ALA A 708 20.56 -1.84 -10.42
CA ALA A 708 19.89 -2.72 -11.37
C ALA A 708 18.53 -2.19 -11.85
N ARG A 709 17.79 -1.48 -10.99
CA ARG A 709 16.47 -0.93 -11.35
C ARG A 709 16.56 0.42 -12.07
N ARG A 710 17.55 1.27 -11.74
CA ARG A 710 17.60 2.68 -12.21
C ARG A 710 18.46 2.88 -13.46
N SER A 711 19.46 2.04 -13.73
CA SER A 711 20.39 2.23 -14.87
C SER A 711 19.69 2.41 -16.22
N ASP A 712 18.74 1.53 -16.55
CA ASP A 712 18.04 1.58 -17.85
C ASP A 712 17.14 2.81 -17.98
N LEU A 713 16.45 3.18 -16.89
CA LEU A 713 15.57 4.35 -16.84
C LEU A 713 16.35 5.65 -17.03
N LEU A 714 17.48 5.81 -16.32
CA LEU A 714 18.35 6.98 -16.42
C LEU A 714 19.03 7.06 -17.80
N THR A 715 19.38 5.91 -18.39
CA THR A 715 19.83 5.86 -19.79
C THR A 715 18.74 6.37 -20.76
N GLY A 716 17.48 6.08 -20.45
CA GLY A 716 16.32 6.66 -21.16
C GLY A 716 16.25 8.18 -21.04
N TYR A 717 16.47 8.72 -19.84
CA TYR A 717 16.50 10.18 -19.61
C TYR A 717 17.62 10.84 -20.38
N GLU A 718 18.82 10.26 -20.34
CA GLU A 718 19.97 10.75 -21.10
C GLU A 718 19.63 10.86 -22.58
N ARG A 719 19.03 9.82 -23.16
CA ARG A 719 18.63 9.81 -24.57
C ARG A 719 17.63 10.91 -24.87
N SER A 720 16.60 11.07 -24.04
CA SER A 720 15.58 12.12 -24.20
C SER A 720 16.18 13.52 -24.13
N LEU A 721 17.06 13.78 -23.16
CA LEU A 721 17.75 15.06 -22.99
C LEU A 721 18.67 15.35 -24.19
N ARG A 722 19.51 14.39 -24.60
CA ARG A 722 20.43 14.55 -25.75
C ARG A 722 19.67 14.80 -27.06
N ASN A 723 18.59 14.06 -27.31
CA ASN A 723 17.74 14.26 -28.48
C ASN A 723 17.08 15.65 -28.50
N ASN A 724 16.98 16.32 -27.35
CA ASN A 724 16.44 17.66 -27.21
C ASN A 724 17.53 18.73 -27.04
N GLY A 725 18.78 18.44 -27.42
CA GLY A 725 19.86 19.41 -27.55
C GLY A 725 20.73 19.58 -26.30
N TYR A 726 20.53 18.78 -25.26
CA TYR A 726 21.35 18.86 -24.06
C TYR A 726 22.68 18.13 -24.21
N LYS A 727 23.74 18.73 -23.64
CA LYS A 727 24.92 18.00 -23.19
C LYS A 727 24.59 17.38 -21.83
N VAL A 728 24.70 16.06 -21.71
CA VAL A 728 24.44 15.37 -20.44
C VAL A 728 25.76 15.02 -19.74
N ALA A 729 25.87 15.41 -18.48
CA ALA A 729 26.97 15.08 -17.57
C ALA A 729 26.49 14.04 -16.55
N ARG A 730 27.07 12.84 -16.58
CA ARG A 730 26.78 11.77 -15.62
C ARG A 730 27.50 12.06 -14.31
N ILE A 731 26.75 12.14 -13.21
CA ILE A 731 27.26 12.43 -11.86
C ILE A 731 27.07 11.18 -10.99
N PRO A 732 28.12 10.63 -10.36
CA PRO A 732 28.00 9.45 -9.52
C PRO A 732 26.92 9.64 -8.44
N ASP A 733 25.99 8.69 -8.36
CA ASP A 733 24.83 8.72 -7.45
C ASP A 733 24.80 7.43 -6.64
N ILE A 734 24.69 7.54 -5.32
CA ILE A 734 24.59 6.36 -4.44
C ILE A 734 23.31 6.52 -3.63
N ARG A 735 22.23 5.98 -4.19
CA ARG A 735 20.88 6.06 -3.63
C ARG A 735 20.33 4.67 -3.38
N LEU A 736 19.63 4.49 -2.27
CA LEU A 736 18.95 3.23 -1.96
C LEU A 736 17.49 3.30 -2.38
N VAL A 737 16.93 2.17 -2.81
CA VAL A 737 15.48 2.08 -3.02
C VAL A 737 14.79 2.02 -1.65
N SER A 738 13.71 2.80 -1.49
CA SER A 738 13.02 3.00 -0.21
C SER A 738 12.31 1.76 0.37
N ASP A 739 12.34 0.63 -0.34
CA ASP A 739 11.74 -0.65 0.04
C ASP A 739 12.30 -1.21 1.38
N PHE A 740 13.46 -0.71 1.85
CA PHE A 740 14.14 -1.17 3.07
C PHE A 740 14.36 -0.05 4.10
N ASN A 741 13.30 0.68 4.44
CA ASN A 741 13.29 1.82 5.39
C ASN A 741 13.67 1.49 6.86
N TYR A 742 14.12 0.27 7.18
CA TYR A 742 14.43 -0.20 8.55
C TYR A 742 15.74 0.38 9.12
N LEU A 743 16.55 1.00 8.26
CA LEU A 743 17.86 1.53 8.56
C LEU A 743 17.83 3.06 8.66
N ALA A 744 17.02 3.64 9.56
CA ALA A 744 16.76 5.09 9.61
C ALA A 744 18.01 6.02 9.53
N ARG A 745 19.24 5.55 9.87
CA ARG A 745 20.52 6.27 9.63
C ARG A 745 21.30 5.87 8.36
N VAL A 746 21.00 4.75 7.70
CA VAL A 746 21.60 4.32 6.41
C VAL A 746 20.76 4.71 5.18
N ASN A 747 19.64 5.42 5.36
CA ASN A 747 18.91 6.08 4.26
C ASN A 747 19.62 7.35 3.75
N LEU A 748 20.94 7.41 3.82
CA LEU A 748 21.68 8.47 3.17
C LEU A 748 21.66 8.22 1.67
N ASN A 749 20.82 8.97 0.99
CA ASN A 749 20.92 9.10 -0.45
C ASN A 749 22.07 10.07 -0.73
N PHE A 750 23.22 9.54 -1.13
CA PHE A 750 24.37 10.33 -1.56
C PHE A 750 24.18 10.74 -3.02
N GLY A 751 23.19 11.61 -3.23
CA GLY A 751 22.84 12.14 -4.54
C GLY A 751 23.20 13.63 -4.64
N TYR A 752 24.09 13.97 -5.56
CA TYR A 752 24.55 15.35 -5.78
C TYR A 752 23.71 16.10 -6.82
N LEU A 753 22.46 15.67 -7.03
CA LEU A 753 21.54 16.33 -7.97
C LEU A 753 20.44 17.14 -7.30
N ASN A 754 20.13 16.85 -6.03
CA ASN A 754 19.26 17.69 -5.22
C ASN A 754 20.03 18.96 -4.81
N ALA A 755 20.14 19.86 -5.77
CA ALA A 755 21.10 20.95 -5.76
C ALA A 755 20.43 22.29 -5.99
N LEU A 756 21.04 23.36 -5.48
CA LEU A 756 20.64 24.72 -5.77
C LEU A 756 21.51 25.28 -6.89
N SER A 757 20.99 25.31 -8.11
CA SER A 757 21.65 25.90 -9.27
C SER A 757 21.41 27.40 -9.31
N LEU A 758 22.48 28.19 -9.29
CA LEU A 758 22.41 29.64 -9.27
C LEU A 758 23.68 30.28 -9.84
N ARG A 759 23.65 31.59 -10.02
CA ARG A 759 24.84 32.37 -10.35
C ARG A 759 25.34 33.13 -9.12
N ARG A 760 26.56 32.83 -8.68
CA ARG A 760 27.23 33.57 -7.60
C ARG A 760 28.12 34.66 -8.23
N GLY A 761 27.68 35.91 -8.14
CA GLY A 761 28.26 37.01 -8.91
C GLY A 761 28.17 36.76 -10.43
N LYS A 762 29.31 36.58 -11.10
CA LYS A 762 29.35 36.25 -12.54
C LYS A 762 29.55 34.75 -12.86
N ALA A 763 29.75 33.90 -11.87
CA ALA A 763 30.12 32.50 -12.07
C ALA A 763 28.91 31.55 -11.92
N PRO A 764 28.65 30.67 -12.91
CA PRO A 764 27.70 29.57 -12.76
C PRO A 764 28.11 28.66 -11.60
N THR A 765 27.19 28.42 -10.68
CA THR A 765 27.45 27.71 -9.43
C THR A 765 26.32 26.71 -9.13
N VAL A 766 26.69 25.57 -8.57
CA VAL A 766 25.76 24.61 -7.98
C VAL A 766 26.10 24.47 -6.50
N CYS A 767 25.11 24.67 -5.63
CA CYS A 767 25.30 24.46 -4.20
C CYS A 767 24.89 23.04 -3.82
N LEU A 768 25.77 22.34 -3.11
CA LEU A 768 25.64 20.93 -2.74
C LEU A 768 25.93 20.74 -1.25
N LEU A 769 25.39 19.67 -0.67
CA LEU A 769 25.69 19.25 0.70
C LEU A 769 26.89 18.30 0.69
N PRO A 770 27.97 18.57 1.44
CA PRO A 770 29.07 17.62 1.58
C PRO A 770 28.61 16.45 2.45
N LEU A 771 28.99 15.23 2.12
CA LEU A 771 28.59 14.01 2.84
C LEU A 771 29.78 13.33 3.54
N GLY A 772 30.98 13.90 3.39
CA GLY A 772 32.23 13.44 3.99
C GLY A 772 32.91 12.34 3.19
N LEU A 773 32.65 12.27 1.88
CA LEU A 773 33.23 11.27 0.97
C LEU A 773 34.22 11.95 0.04
N GLU A 774 35.39 12.34 0.55
CA GLU A 774 36.32 13.25 -0.14
C GLU A 774 36.66 12.84 -1.58
N ARG A 775 36.84 11.54 -1.85
CA ARG A 775 37.18 11.04 -3.18
C ARG A 775 36.02 11.24 -4.16
N LEU A 776 34.81 10.93 -3.71
CA LEU A 776 33.58 11.11 -4.48
C LEU A 776 33.28 12.61 -4.67
N GLU A 777 33.43 13.42 -3.63
CA GLU A 777 33.21 14.88 -3.69
C GLU A 777 34.17 15.57 -4.66
N LYS A 778 35.46 15.21 -4.66
CA LYS A 778 36.44 15.69 -5.66
C LYS A 778 36.07 15.30 -7.08
N GLU A 779 35.51 14.11 -7.28
CA GLU A 779 35.04 13.69 -8.60
C GLU A 779 33.82 14.50 -9.04
N VAL A 780 32.88 14.75 -8.14
CA VAL A 780 31.70 15.60 -8.39
C VAL A 780 32.13 17.02 -8.76
N GLU A 781 33.06 17.63 -8.02
CA GLU A 781 33.65 18.94 -8.35
C GLU A 781 34.27 18.95 -9.74
N ARG A 782 35.06 17.92 -10.07
CA ARG A 782 35.68 17.79 -11.38
C ARG A 782 34.65 17.69 -12.50
N LEU A 783 33.60 16.89 -12.31
CA LEU A 783 32.56 16.65 -13.33
C LEU A 783 31.72 17.89 -13.60
N TYR A 784 31.32 18.64 -12.57
CA TYR A 784 30.66 19.95 -12.72
C TYR A 784 31.60 20.99 -13.32
N GLY A 785 32.87 21.01 -12.90
CA GLY A 785 33.90 21.89 -13.45
C GLY A 785 34.12 21.70 -14.95
N LEU A 786 34.06 20.45 -15.45
CA LEU A 786 34.09 20.14 -16.89
C LEU A 786 32.88 20.69 -17.67
N GLN A 787 31.82 21.08 -16.98
CA GLN A 787 30.66 21.77 -17.56
C GLN A 787 30.74 23.28 -17.40
N GLY A 788 31.82 23.83 -16.84
CA GLY A 788 31.93 25.26 -16.56
C GLY A 788 31.10 25.72 -15.35
N VAL A 789 30.71 24.80 -14.47
CA VAL A 789 29.93 25.09 -13.26
C VAL A 789 30.80 24.84 -12.03
N SER A 790 30.86 25.83 -11.13
CA SER A 790 31.57 25.70 -9.86
C SER A 790 30.70 25.00 -8.82
N VAL A 791 31.29 24.18 -7.96
CA VAL A 791 30.57 23.59 -6.81
C VAL A 791 30.80 24.46 -5.58
N ALA A 792 29.74 24.73 -4.83
CA ALA A 792 29.79 25.39 -3.53
C ALA A 792 29.21 24.46 -2.46
N TRP A 793 30.06 23.97 -1.56
CA TRP A 793 29.64 23.08 -0.47
C TRP A 793 28.98 23.86 0.65
N ILE A 794 27.77 23.44 1.05
CA ILE A 794 26.96 24.05 2.09
C ILE A 794 27.05 23.20 3.36
N GLY A 795 27.67 23.76 4.39
CA GLY A 795 27.75 23.14 5.72
C GLY A 795 28.81 22.05 5.86
N GLU A 796 28.69 21.26 6.92
CA GLU A 796 29.63 20.19 7.28
C GLU A 796 29.01 18.81 7.05
N ALA A 797 29.86 17.82 6.76
CA ALA A 797 29.44 16.45 6.47
C ALA A 797 28.46 15.86 7.49
N GLN A 798 28.65 16.14 8.78
CA GLN A 798 27.74 15.66 9.82
C GLN A 798 26.33 16.25 9.68
N SER A 799 26.20 17.57 9.56
CA SER A 799 24.89 18.23 9.47
C SER A 799 24.17 17.89 8.16
N SER A 800 24.92 17.73 7.07
CA SER A 800 24.40 17.26 5.78
C SER A 800 23.88 15.83 5.84
N ARG A 801 24.57 14.94 6.54
CA ARG A 801 24.09 13.57 6.78
C ARG A 801 22.87 13.55 7.70
N GLU A 802 22.81 14.43 8.71
CA GLU A 802 21.61 14.62 9.53
C GLU A 802 20.43 15.07 8.64
N LEU A 803 20.64 16.02 7.72
CA LEU A 803 19.62 16.48 6.78
C LEU A 803 19.17 15.38 5.80
N ALA A 804 20.13 14.67 5.20
CA ALA A 804 19.86 13.55 4.29
C ALA A 804 19.13 12.38 5.00
N SER A 805 19.41 12.13 6.28
CA SER A 805 18.71 11.11 7.07
C SER A 805 17.22 11.42 7.28
N MET A 806 16.84 12.71 7.27
CA MET A 806 15.45 13.16 7.26
C MET A 806 14.81 13.14 5.87
N ARG A 807 15.50 12.59 4.86
CA ARG A 807 15.11 12.65 3.43
C ARG A 807 14.96 14.09 2.91
N GLY A 808 15.64 15.04 3.58
CA GLY A 808 15.73 16.43 3.14
C GLY A 808 16.93 16.64 2.22
N GLY A 809 16.81 17.58 1.29
CA GLY A 809 17.90 18.08 0.46
C GLY A 809 17.76 19.59 0.23
N LEU A 810 18.74 20.20 -0.44
CA LEU A 810 18.76 21.65 -0.64
C LEU A 810 17.55 22.14 -1.44
N HIS A 811 17.17 21.47 -2.53
CA HIS A 811 16.01 21.82 -3.35
C HIS A 811 14.67 21.58 -2.60
N CYS A 812 14.65 20.70 -1.59
CA CYS A 812 13.49 20.50 -0.73
C CYS A 812 13.31 21.62 0.31
N LEU A 813 14.40 22.29 0.69
CA LEU A 813 14.39 23.36 1.70
C LEU A 813 14.48 24.76 1.12
N CYS A 814 15.06 24.90 -0.08
CA CYS A 814 15.45 26.17 -0.67
C CYS A 814 14.88 26.30 -2.08
N SER A 815 14.32 27.45 -2.40
CA SER A 815 13.99 27.82 -3.77
C SER A 815 14.60 29.18 -4.13
N VAL A 816 15.09 29.28 -5.35
CA VAL A 816 15.62 30.52 -5.92
C VAL A 816 14.49 31.49 -6.25
N LEU A 817 14.65 32.74 -5.84
CA LEU A 817 13.79 33.86 -6.19
C LEU A 817 14.63 34.95 -6.87
N LYS A 818 14.09 35.49 -7.97
CA LYS A 818 14.73 36.58 -8.72
C LYS A 818 14.13 37.92 -8.35
#